data_AF-A0A925IJ30-F1
#
_entry.id   AF-A0A925IJ30-F1
#
_cell.length_a   1.000
_cell.length_b   1.000
_cell.length_c   1.000
_cell.angle_alpha   90.00
_cell.angle_beta   90.00
_cell.angle_gamma   90.00
#
_symmetry.space_group_name_H-M   'P 1'
#
loop_
_entity.id
_entity.type
_entity.pdbx_description
1 polymer ?
#
loop_
_entity_poly.entity_id
_entity_poly.type
_entity_poly.pdbx_seq_one_letter_code
_entity_poly.pdbx_strand_id
1 'polypeptide(L)'
;MLTSRVSRLKYNFSSDFFRPDGHVIFSDLASARAFAAQMSAHHPQPIPATDLYALSLLDEAYHILLKHFYSRYTGVMGRAMGILQSNLGSKYDLTLGRFTEEFPPMSVFRGDKTAGAYLSAKIANLGDLSRGVRAATIEEMLLINNSNNNPALNRYKDLIDESVMNGSAYKQVLQYLLDFFSRQPGFGNGEFAMGETLTDILAAPIKASPNSLDGQLRFIIEKWGHLLGEAFSVRILRGLDYLHEEVIRQQHGPTDSQKTETYIPNFASSEYAEYERYSADKDWMPNLVLLAKNTYVWLHQLSKKYQHEIKTLDQIPDEELDLLASRGFTGLWLIGLWERSHASQKIKQRMGQEDAVASAYSLHSYDIAFDLGGWDALNSLRSRAWERGIRLSADMVPNHMGIDSTWVVEHPNWFLSSSYSPYPSYSFRSENLSDDLRVGIYLEDHYYDKTDASVIFQRRDLQTGDLRYVYHGNDGTSFPWNDTAQLDYTNPEVREAVIQVILHVARNFPVIRFDAAMTLAKKHIQRLWFPEPGAGGAIPSRSQFGITKHEFDEKVPEEFWREVVDRVAAEVPDTLLLAEAFWLMEGYFVRTLGMHRVYNSAFMHMLRDEDNAKYRLAIKNTLEFDPQILKRYVNFMNNPDEKTAVEQFGNGDKYFGIATLLSTLPGLPMYGHGQVEGYSEKYGMEFRRAKLDESPDDGLVSGHEWRIFPLLHRRYLFADVEQFLLYDFYSPKGGVDEEVFAYSNRLNDERGLVIYHNKFADTRGWIKTSAAFINKSSGKTLRKNIAEGLNLHRVGHVIFKDYVTQLEYIRSCKEIWDKGIYIELGAYQCHAFMDWRFVGDSEWKIICDSLNGAGVPSMQEKWKRLFSFPTEIVNEKEVSAKKRAGLNPVKKIKKASIKVKAVKKKKKVSTKSVKAIAPTKVSAVKKVLSKAKKPIATSSAQKKKVVAAKSMPKKKTISKVSSVAASSPKGNKTAPVKKAVAEKSLLKAIKKPVAISSVQRKKVVNTKPKTRKKAVSKARPVLKKAAKTLPKIVTKKSHMKKKLK
;
A
#
# COMPACT_ATOMS: atom_id res chain seq x y z
N MET A 1 36.83 17.43 4.97
CA MET A 1 37.37 17.77 3.64
C MET A 1 38.05 19.12 3.65
N LEU A 2 39.21 19.25 3.01
CA LEU A 2 39.79 20.55 2.71
C LEU A 2 39.12 21.20 1.50
N THR A 3 39.20 22.52 1.44
CA THR A 3 38.73 23.34 0.30
C THR A 3 39.76 24.41 -0.06
N SER A 4 39.84 24.76 -1.33
CA SER A 4 40.80 25.72 -1.88
C SER A 4 40.50 27.16 -1.41
N ARG A 5 41.54 27.99 -1.22
CA ARG A 5 41.43 29.43 -0.94
C ARG A 5 40.53 30.13 -1.97
N VAL A 6 40.68 29.75 -3.24
CA VAL A 6 39.87 30.26 -4.35
C VAL A 6 38.39 29.96 -4.13
N SER A 7 38.01 28.73 -3.78
CA SER A 7 36.61 28.38 -3.52
C SER A 7 36.02 29.10 -2.30
N ARG A 8 36.78 29.21 -1.19
CA ARG A 8 36.31 29.93 0.01
C ARG A 8 36.02 31.41 -0.25
N LEU A 9 36.85 32.05 -1.08
CA LEU A 9 36.62 33.44 -1.52
C LEU A 9 35.49 33.55 -2.54
N LYS A 10 35.38 32.61 -3.49
CA LYS A 10 34.33 32.57 -4.52
C LYS A 10 32.92 32.47 -3.94
N TYR A 11 32.74 31.61 -2.92
CA TYR A 11 31.44 31.34 -2.29
C TYR A 11 31.22 32.10 -0.97
N ASN A 12 32.21 32.86 -0.51
CA ASN A 12 32.17 33.62 0.75
C ASN A 12 31.69 32.77 1.96
N PHE A 13 32.24 31.56 2.10
CA PHE A 13 31.83 30.61 3.15
C PHE A 13 32.06 31.18 4.56
N SER A 14 31.10 30.98 5.48
CA SER A 14 31.29 31.37 6.88
C SER A 14 32.49 30.66 7.51
N SER A 15 33.22 31.34 8.40
CA SER A 15 34.31 30.71 9.15
C SER A 15 33.87 29.54 10.02
N ASP A 16 32.58 29.46 10.36
CA ASP A 16 32.02 28.49 11.31
C ASP A 16 31.92 27.08 10.72
N PHE A 17 31.97 26.96 9.38
CA PHE A 17 32.09 25.68 8.69
C PHE A 17 33.49 25.04 8.80
N PHE A 18 34.50 25.79 9.27
CA PHE A 18 35.91 25.38 9.22
C PHE A 18 36.50 25.13 10.60
N ARG A 19 37.07 23.94 10.77
CA ARG A 19 37.98 23.63 11.89
C ARG A 19 39.24 24.52 11.84
N PRO A 20 39.98 24.67 12.96
CA PRO A 20 41.23 25.44 12.99
C PRO A 20 42.28 24.97 11.95
N ASP A 21 42.31 23.67 11.68
CA ASP A 21 43.13 23.00 10.66
C ASP A 21 42.68 23.25 9.21
N GLY A 22 41.52 23.88 8.98
CA GLY A 22 40.98 24.24 7.67
C GLY A 22 39.95 23.27 7.09
N HIS A 23 39.63 22.17 7.76
CA HIS A 23 38.67 21.19 7.26
C HIS A 23 37.21 21.62 7.47
N VAL A 24 36.40 21.40 6.45
CA VAL A 24 34.93 21.34 6.57
C VAL A 24 34.54 19.95 7.05
N ILE A 25 33.75 19.88 8.11
CA ILE A 25 33.08 18.66 8.59
C ILE A 25 31.62 19.02 8.88
N PHE A 26 30.69 18.18 8.43
CA PHE A 26 29.27 18.33 8.72
C PHE A 26 28.88 17.42 9.88
N SER A 27 28.37 18.00 10.96
CA SER A 27 27.79 17.29 12.11
C SER A 27 26.49 16.58 11.75
N ASP A 28 25.78 17.12 10.76
CA ASP A 28 24.40 16.80 10.40
C ASP A 28 24.09 17.31 8.98
N LEU A 29 22.92 16.94 8.43
CA LEU A 29 22.51 17.37 7.10
C LEU A 29 22.12 18.86 7.02
N ALA A 30 21.81 19.53 8.14
CA ALA A 30 21.45 20.95 8.14
C ALA A 30 22.67 21.85 7.89
N SER A 31 23.82 21.53 8.51
CA SER A 31 25.11 22.17 8.24
C SER A 31 25.54 21.98 6.78
N ALA A 32 25.36 20.78 6.22
CA ALA A 32 25.59 20.51 4.80
C ALA A 32 24.62 21.29 3.88
N ARG A 33 23.34 21.40 4.25
CA ARG A 33 22.33 22.22 3.54
C ARG A 33 22.68 23.71 3.53
N ALA A 34 23.20 24.26 4.63
CA ALA A 34 23.63 25.65 4.71
C ALA A 34 24.85 25.93 3.81
N PHE A 35 25.84 25.04 3.80
CA PHE A 35 27.00 25.12 2.90
C PHE A 35 26.59 24.98 1.42
N ALA A 36 25.71 24.03 1.12
CA ALA A 36 25.16 23.80 -0.21
C ALA A 36 24.35 25.01 -0.73
N ALA A 37 23.61 25.71 0.14
CA ALA A 37 22.89 26.93 -0.21
C ALA A 37 23.83 28.07 -0.62
N GLN A 38 24.94 28.26 0.11
CA GLN A 38 25.96 29.25 -0.25
C GLN A 38 26.63 28.93 -1.60
N MET A 39 26.89 27.66 -1.91
CA MET A 39 27.34 27.28 -3.26
C MET A 39 26.25 27.53 -4.32
N SER A 40 25.01 27.11 -4.04
CA SER A 40 23.89 27.16 -4.99
C SER A 40 23.56 28.58 -5.47
N ALA A 41 23.74 29.59 -4.61
CA ALA A 41 23.58 31.00 -4.97
C ALA A 41 24.49 31.46 -6.14
N HIS A 42 25.57 30.72 -6.42
CA HIS A 42 26.53 31.00 -7.49
C HIS A 42 26.51 29.95 -8.63
N HIS A 43 25.53 29.02 -8.64
CA HIS A 43 25.40 27.98 -9.67
C HIS A 43 24.03 28.06 -10.40
N PRO A 44 23.98 27.71 -11.70
CA PRO A 44 22.72 27.67 -12.46
C PRO A 44 21.84 26.44 -12.16
N GLN A 45 22.28 25.55 -11.25
CA GLN A 45 21.60 24.33 -10.85
C GLN A 45 21.85 24.07 -9.35
N PRO A 46 20.81 23.89 -8.51
CA PRO A 46 20.96 23.70 -7.06
C PRO A 46 21.91 22.56 -6.72
N ILE A 47 22.80 22.80 -5.77
CA ILE A 47 23.82 21.84 -5.32
C ILE A 47 23.22 20.89 -4.27
N PRO A 48 23.23 19.56 -4.48
CA PRO A 48 22.80 18.59 -3.48
C PRO A 48 23.63 18.68 -2.19
N ALA A 49 22.95 18.96 -1.08
CA ALA A 49 23.54 18.89 0.26
C ALA A 49 23.94 17.46 0.65
N THR A 50 23.26 16.47 0.08
CA THR A 50 23.46 15.03 0.31
C THR A 50 24.78 14.55 -0.27
N ASP A 51 25.13 14.97 -1.50
CA ASP A 51 26.44 14.73 -2.10
C ASP A 51 27.58 15.35 -1.27
N LEU A 52 27.40 16.59 -0.77
CA LEU A 52 28.40 17.28 0.05
C LEU A 52 28.58 16.61 1.42
N TYR A 53 27.50 16.13 2.03
CA TYR A 53 27.55 15.32 3.24
C TYR A 53 28.28 13.98 2.97
N ALA A 54 27.95 13.29 1.88
CA ALA A 54 28.60 12.05 1.46
C ALA A 54 30.10 12.23 1.15
N LEU A 55 30.49 13.32 0.50
CA LEU A 55 31.89 13.70 0.29
C LEU A 55 32.63 13.89 1.62
N SER A 56 32.03 14.57 2.59
CA SER A 56 32.64 14.73 3.93
C SER A 56 32.82 13.39 4.66
N LEU A 57 31.93 12.42 4.44
CA LEU A 57 32.05 11.07 4.98
C LEU A 57 33.11 10.23 4.27
N LEU A 58 33.25 10.33 2.94
CA LEU A 58 34.32 9.66 2.20
C LEU A 58 35.70 10.13 2.67
N ASP A 59 35.86 11.45 2.81
CA ASP A 59 37.05 12.12 3.33
C ASP A 59 37.41 11.68 4.75
N GLU A 60 36.46 11.75 5.69
CA GLU A 60 36.66 11.29 7.08
C GLU A 60 36.95 9.78 7.17
N ALA A 61 36.31 8.96 6.32
CA ALA A 61 36.61 7.53 6.21
C ALA A 61 38.04 7.28 5.74
N TYR A 62 38.53 8.01 4.72
CA TYR A 62 39.91 7.87 4.26
C TYR A 62 40.91 8.26 5.35
N HIS A 63 40.70 9.35 6.10
CA HIS A 63 41.56 9.69 7.24
C HIS A 63 41.58 8.60 8.32
N ILE A 64 40.45 7.94 8.62
CA ILE A 64 40.41 6.83 9.58
C ILE A 64 41.22 5.64 9.06
N LEU A 65 41.04 5.25 7.79
CA LEU A 65 41.79 4.15 7.17
C LEU A 65 43.30 4.43 7.12
N LEU A 66 43.69 5.67 6.78
CA LEU A 66 45.07 6.14 6.82
C LEU A 66 45.63 6.16 8.25
N LYS A 67 44.85 6.62 9.24
CA LYS A 67 45.22 6.57 10.66
C LYS A 67 45.48 5.14 11.13
N HIS A 68 44.71 4.15 10.68
CA HIS A 68 44.98 2.73 10.92
C HIS A 68 46.24 2.25 10.19
N PHE A 69 46.43 2.55 8.91
CA PHE A 69 47.62 2.17 8.14
C PHE A 69 48.92 2.68 8.78
N TYR A 70 48.97 3.97 9.09
CA TYR A 70 50.14 4.62 9.68
C TYR A 70 50.41 4.18 11.13
N SER A 71 49.40 3.66 11.83
CA SER A 71 49.57 3.04 13.15
C SER A 71 50.06 1.59 13.05
N ARG A 72 49.69 0.87 11.98
CA ARG A 72 50.18 -0.50 11.69
C ARG A 72 51.65 -0.50 11.23
N TYR A 73 52.07 0.53 10.51
CA TYR A 73 53.42 0.69 9.94
C TYR A 73 54.13 1.94 10.50
N THR A 74 54.54 1.87 11.76
CA THR A 74 55.19 2.99 12.46
C THR A 74 56.37 3.57 11.67
N GLY A 75 56.46 4.91 11.65
CA GLY A 75 57.50 5.65 10.93
C GLY A 75 57.41 5.66 9.40
N VAL A 76 56.40 5.02 8.77
CA VAL A 76 56.29 4.95 7.30
C VAL A 76 56.19 6.33 6.63
N MET A 77 55.42 7.25 7.23
CA MET A 77 55.33 8.64 6.74
C MET A 77 56.65 9.42 6.92
N GLY A 78 57.45 9.08 7.94
CA GLY A 78 58.80 9.63 8.11
C GLY A 78 59.75 9.21 6.98
N ARG A 79 59.67 7.94 6.55
CA ARG A 79 60.41 7.45 5.37
C ARG A 79 59.93 8.12 4.08
N ALA A 80 58.62 8.30 3.91
CA ALA A 80 58.05 9.03 2.77
C ALA A 80 58.56 10.47 2.69
N MET A 81 58.52 11.22 3.80
CA MET A 81 59.07 12.58 3.88
C MET A 81 60.57 12.63 3.58
N GLY A 82 61.36 11.68 4.10
CA GLY A 82 62.79 11.60 3.81
C GLY A 82 63.09 11.37 2.32
N ILE A 83 62.30 10.51 1.66
CA ILE A 83 62.41 10.25 0.21
C ILE A 83 62.06 11.52 -0.59
N LEU A 84 60.97 12.21 -0.23
CA LEU A 84 60.58 13.46 -0.89
C LEU A 84 61.65 14.54 -0.74
N GLN A 85 62.14 14.78 0.47
CA GLN A 85 63.16 15.79 0.74
C GLN A 85 64.47 15.49 0.01
N SER A 86 64.87 14.21 -0.08
CA SER A 86 66.08 13.78 -0.79
C SER A 86 65.99 13.95 -2.31
N ASN A 87 64.82 13.72 -2.92
CA ASN A 87 64.65 13.81 -4.38
C ASN A 87 64.30 15.22 -4.87
N LEU A 88 63.66 16.05 -4.03
CA LEU A 88 63.15 17.37 -4.43
C LEU A 88 63.99 18.54 -3.90
N GLY A 89 64.79 18.34 -2.86
CA GLY A 89 65.57 19.41 -2.23
C GLY A 89 64.69 20.60 -1.81
N SER A 90 65.10 21.82 -2.16
CA SER A 90 64.34 23.04 -1.85
C SER A 90 62.93 23.09 -2.45
N LYS A 91 62.64 22.31 -3.51
CA LYS A 91 61.29 22.21 -4.08
C LYS A 91 60.28 21.55 -3.14
N TYR A 92 60.74 20.79 -2.15
CA TYR A 92 59.92 20.15 -1.12
C TYR A 92 59.18 21.21 -0.29
N ASP A 93 59.92 22.01 0.50
CA ASP A 93 59.32 23.01 1.39
C ASP A 93 58.58 24.12 0.61
N LEU A 94 59.02 24.48 -0.61
CA LEU A 94 58.28 25.39 -1.50
C LEU A 94 56.91 24.82 -1.92
N THR A 95 56.82 23.51 -2.16
CA THR A 95 55.56 22.86 -2.57
C THR A 95 54.62 22.68 -1.37
N LEU A 96 55.15 22.30 -0.20
CA LEU A 96 54.35 22.24 1.04
C LEU A 96 53.86 23.63 1.46
N GLY A 97 54.71 24.66 1.31
CA GLY A 97 54.38 26.06 1.54
C GLY A 97 53.18 26.49 0.69
N ARG A 98 53.29 26.36 -0.64
CA ARG A 98 52.21 26.72 -1.56
C ARG A 98 50.94 25.90 -1.33
N PHE A 99 51.04 24.60 -1.04
CA PHE A 99 49.85 23.80 -0.70
C PHE A 99 49.14 24.33 0.55
N THR A 100 49.90 24.78 1.56
CA THR A 100 49.36 25.40 2.78
C THR A 100 48.80 26.81 2.55
N GLU A 101 49.14 27.47 1.44
CA GLU A 101 48.58 28.77 1.02
C GLU A 101 47.30 28.59 0.21
N GLU A 102 47.27 27.60 -0.68
CA GLU A 102 46.15 27.27 -1.58
C GLU A 102 45.06 26.42 -0.92
N PHE A 103 45.38 25.57 0.06
CA PHE A 103 44.43 24.79 0.88
C PHE A 103 44.61 25.14 2.37
N PRO A 104 44.29 26.38 2.79
CA PRO A 104 44.84 26.91 4.04
C PRO A 104 44.11 26.46 5.31
N PRO A 105 44.83 26.22 6.42
CA PRO A 105 44.26 26.23 7.76
C PRO A 105 43.75 27.64 8.11
N MET A 106 42.85 27.76 9.08
CA MET A 106 42.15 29.03 9.30
C MET A 106 43.08 30.19 9.69
N SER A 107 44.19 29.91 10.41
CA SER A 107 45.20 30.93 10.73
C SER A 107 46.01 31.41 9.53
N VAL A 108 46.11 30.63 8.44
CA VAL A 108 46.79 31.03 7.19
C VAL A 108 45.79 31.63 6.19
N PHE A 109 44.51 31.27 6.28
CA PHE A 109 43.45 31.92 5.52
C PHE A 109 43.22 33.37 5.98
N ARG A 110 43.13 33.58 7.30
CA ARG A 110 42.92 34.89 7.94
C ARG A 110 44.16 35.82 7.91
N GLY A 111 45.36 35.26 7.76
CA GLY A 111 46.63 36.00 7.79
C GLY A 111 47.32 36.02 9.16
N ASP A 112 46.72 35.43 10.20
CA ASP A 112 47.28 35.30 11.56
C ASP A 112 48.68 34.64 11.57
N LYS A 113 48.98 33.79 10.58
CA LYS A 113 50.27 33.10 10.38
C LYS A 113 50.60 32.95 8.89
N THR A 114 51.88 32.98 8.54
CA THR A 114 52.36 32.54 7.22
C THR A 114 52.37 31.01 7.12
N ALA A 115 52.29 30.47 5.91
CA ALA A 115 52.36 29.03 5.67
C ALA A 115 53.66 28.40 6.20
N GLY A 116 54.81 29.05 5.98
CA GLY A 116 56.10 28.60 6.53
C GLY A 116 56.15 28.55 8.06
N ALA A 117 55.49 29.50 8.74
CA ALA A 117 55.36 29.50 10.19
C ALA A 117 54.41 28.39 10.69
N TYR A 118 53.32 28.13 9.96
CA TYR A 118 52.41 27.01 10.26
C TYR A 118 53.10 25.65 10.12
N LEU A 119 53.77 25.41 8.98
CA LEU A 119 54.52 24.16 8.70
C LEU A 119 55.67 23.91 9.70
N SER A 120 56.18 24.96 10.35
CA SER A 120 57.26 24.89 11.34
C SER A 120 56.77 24.85 12.79
N ALA A 121 55.46 24.86 13.02
CA ALA A 121 54.89 24.82 14.36
C ALA A 121 55.05 23.43 15.00
N LYS A 122 55.79 23.37 16.12
CA LYS A 122 55.66 22.27 17.10
C LYS A 122 54.35 22.44 17.87
N ILE A 123 53.25 21.94 17.30
CA ILE A 123 51.93 22.01 17.94
C ILE A 123 51.91 21.05 19.14
N ALA A 124 51.93 21.61 20.35
CA ALA A 124 51.45 20.91 21.53
C ALA A 124 49.91 20.90 21.54
N ASN A 125 49.31 19.80 22.03
CA ASN A 125 47.87 19.63 22.27
C ASN A 125 46.95 19.70 21.03
N LEU A 126 47.14 18.81 20.05
CA LEU A 126 46.06 18.34 19.16
C LEU A 126 46.10 16.82 19.05
N GLY A 127 45.08 16.12 19.56
CA GLY A 127 45.12 14.68 19.87
C GLY A 127 45.33 13.74 18.68
N ASP A 128 44.93 14.12 17.48
CA ASP A 128 45.09 13.31 16.27
C ASP A 128 46.42 13.58 15.53
N LEU A 129 47.04 14.75 15.73
CA LEU A 129 48.19 15.24 14.97
C LEU A 129 49.54 14.75 15.49
N SER A 130 49.58 13.51 16.00
CA SER A 130 50.76 12.82 16.56
C SER A 130 51.95 12.62 15.61
N ARG A 131 51.86 13.13 14.37
CA ARG A 131 52.84 13.00 13.28
C ARG A 131 53.42 14.35 12.82
N GLY A 132 52.89 15.48 13.30
CA GLY A 132 53.35 16.83 12.97
C GLY A 132 52.79 17.42 11.66
N VAL A 133 52.82 18.75 11.56
CA VAL A 133 52.11 19.53 10.52
C VAL A 133 52.53 19.17 9.09
N ARG A 134 53.84 19.04 8.82
CA ARG A 134 54.36 18.65 7.50
C ARG A 134 53.88 17.26 7.05
N ALA A 135 53.73 16.32 7.99
CA ALA A 135 53.23 14.97 7.67
C ALA A 135 51.75 14.99 7.29
N ALA A 136 50.92 15.72 8.03
CA ALA A 136 49.51 15.92 7.68
C ALA A 136 49.38 16.60 6.31
N THR A 137 50.15 17.68 6.04
CA THR A 137 50.16 18.38 4.74
C THR A 137 50.38 17.42 3.56
N ILE A 138 51.16 16.36 3.74
CA ILE A 138 51.44 15.33 2.73
C ILE A 138 50.32 14.26 2.64
N GLU A 139 49.65 13.97 3.76
CA GLU A 139 48.41 13.18 3.79
C GLU A 139 47.31 13.87 2.97
N GLU A 140 47.14 15.19 3.17
CA GLU A 140 46.18 16.02 2.42
C GLU A 140 46.46 16.06 0.92
N MET A 141 47.73 16.18 0.50
CA MET A 141 48.09 16.15 -0.92
C MET A 141 47.63 14.85 -1.61
N LEU A 142 47.72 13.70 -0.91
CA LEU A 142 47.25 12.42 -1.44
C LEU A 142 45.71 12.36 -1.52
N LEU A 143 44.99 12.93 -0.55
CA LEU A 143 43.53 12.94 -0.52
C LEU A 143 42.92 13.93 -1.52
N ILE A 144 43.51 15.10 -1.70
CA ILE A 144 43.15 16.06 -2.76
C ILE A 144 43.37 15.43 -4.14
N ASN A 145 44.51 14.75 -4.37
CA ASN A 145 44.73 13.98 -5.59
C ASN A 145 43.68 12.86 -5.77
N ASN A 146 43.40 12.07 -4.73
CA ASN A 146 42.41 10.98 -4.83
C ASN A 146 41.02 11.52 -5.20
N SER A 147 40.63 12.64 -4.59
CA SER A 147 39.36 13.32 -4.85
C SER A 147 39.30 13.94 -6.26
N ASN A 148 40.40 14.50 -6.76
CA ASN A 148 40.49 15.03 -8.12
C ASN A 148 40.44 13.95 -9.22
N ASN A 149 40.78 12.71 -8.87
CA ASN A 149 40.69 11.53 -9.73
C ASN A 149 39.36 10.75 -9.57
N ASN A 150 38.43 11.21 -8.72
CA ASN A 150 37.14 10.56 -8.47
C ASN A 150 36.05 11.12 -9.42
N PRO A 151 35.53 10.35 -10.40
CA PRO A 151 34.58 10.89 -11.37
C PRO A 151 33.24 11.34 -10.76
N ALA A 152 32.83 10.75 -9.63
CA ALA A 152 31.66 11.18 -8.87
C ALA A 152 31.80 12.62 -8.31
N LEU A 153 33.02 13.13 -8.17
CA LEU A 153 33.29 14.46 -7.63
C LEU A 153 33.49 15.55 -8.70
N ASN A 154 33.29 15.24 -9.99
CA ASN A 154 33.43 16.21 -11.08
C ASN A 154 32.58 17.48 -10.90
N ARG A 155 31.39 17.38 -10.28
CA ARG A 155 30.52 18.53 -9.97
C ARG A 155 31.08 19.45 -8.87
N TYR A 156 31.91 18.90 -7.99
CA TYR A 156 32.47 19.54 -6.80
C TYR A 156 33.94 19.95 -6.97
N LYS A 157 34.49 19.76 -8.18
CA LYS A 157 35.93 19.85 -8.43
C LYS A 157 36.52 21.20 -8.06
N ASP A 158 35.80 22.30 -8.16
CA ASP A 158 36.33 23.64 -7.85
C ASP A 158 36.54 23.88 -6.34
N LEU A 159 35.87 23.13 -5.46
CA LEU A 159 36.22 23.08 -4.03
C LEU A 159 37.63 22.53 -3.80
N ILE A 160 38.05 21.57 -4.62
CA ILE A 160 39.24 20.72 -4.41
C ILE A 160 40.32 20.87 -5.51
N ASP A 161 40.14 21.78 -6.47
CA ASP A 161 40.88 21.76 -7.74
C ASP A 161 42.41 21.86 -7.55
N GLU A 162 43.12 20.79 -7.88
CA GLU A 162 44.58 20.75 -7.79
C GLU A 162 45.28 21.60 -8.86
N SER A 163 44.56 22.18 -9.83
CA SER A 163 45.16 23.05 -10.86
C SER A 163 45.82 24.30 -10.25
N VAL A 164 45.40 24.73 -9.06
CA VAL A 164 46.04 25.79 -8.27
C VAL A 164 47.50 25.47 -7.92
N MET A 165 47.90 24.19 -7.93
CA MET A 165 49.27 23.76 -7.65
C MET A 165 50.19 23.77 -8.88
N ASN A 166 49.69 24.14 -10.07
CA ASN A 166 50.49 24.19 -11.30
C ASN A 166 51.70 25.15 -11.16
N GLY A 167 52.88 24.69 -11.55
CA GLY A 167 54.15 25.40 -11.37
C GLY A 167 54.86 25.11 -10.02
N SER A 168 54.33 24.21 -9.20
CA SER A 168 55.05 23.61 -8.06
C SER A 168 55.55 22.19 -8.40
N ALA A 169 56.26 21.53 -7.49
CA ALA A 169 56.65 20.12 -7.65
C ALA A 169 55.53 19.13 -7.24
N TYR A 170 54.29 19.59 -7.01
CA TYR A 170 53.16 18.78 -6.53
C TYR A 170 52.97 17.44 -7.26
N LYS A 171 53.03 17.42 -8.60
CA LYS A 171 52.91 16.16 -9.37
C LYS A 171 54.09 15.19 -9.17
N GLN A 172 55.30 15.72 -8.91
CA GLN A 172 56.48 14.93 -8.57
C GLN A 172 56.38 14.37 -7.14
N VAL A 173 55.86 15.17 -6.19
CA VAL A 173 55.54 14.73 -4.82
C VAL A 173 54.56 13.55 -4.87
N LEU A 174 53.45 13.68 -5.59
CA LEU A 174 52.46 12.62 -5.75
C LEU A 174 53.06 11.36 -6.37
N GLN A 175 53.82 11.48 -7.46
CA GLN A 175 54.46 10.33 -8.10
C GLN A 175 55.36 9.56 -7.12
N TYR A 176 56.26 10.25 -6.41
CA TYR A 176 57.15 9.61 -5.43
C TYR A 176 56.39 9.00 -4.25
N LEU A 177 55.28 9.59 -3.80
CA LEU A 177 54.45 9.03 -2.73
C LEU A 177 53.71 7.76 -3.18
N LEU A 178 53.09 7.78 -4.36
CA LEU A 178 52.36 6.62 -4.91
C LEU A 178 53.32 5.46 -5.23
N ASP A 179 54.50 5.76 -5.79
CA ASP A 179 55.59 4.78 -6.01
C ASP A 179 56.15 4.20 -4.69
N PHE A 180 56.16 4.99 -3.61
CA PHE A 180 56.60 4.52 -2.29
C PHE A 180 55.53 3.66 -1.59
N PHE A 181 54.27 4.10 -1.62
CA PHE A 181 53.15 3.45 -0.92
C PHE A 181 52.66 2.17 -1.58
N SER A 182 52.74 2.07 -2.91
CA SER A 182 52.52 0.82 -3.65
C SER A 182 53.56 -0.28 -3.35
N ARG A 183 54.69 0.08 -2.71
CA ARG A 183 55.75 -0.85 -2.28
C ARG A 183 55.75 -1.12 -0.76
N GLN A 184 54.80 -0.56 0.00
CA GLN A 184 54.63 -0.90 1.42
C GLN A 184 53.70 -2.11 1.58
N PRO A 185 53.84 -2.91 2.64
CA PRO A 185 52.89 -3.98 2.95
C PRO A 185 51.49 -3.39 3.22
N GLY A 186 50.45 -4.10 2.78
CA GLY A 186 49.06 -3.67 2.89
C GLY A 186 48.27 -4.32 4.02
N PHE A 187 46.99 -3.94 4.16
CA PHE A 187 46.08 -4.54 5.15
C PHE A 187 45.81 -6.01 4.82
N GLY A 188 46.44 -6.91 5.58
CA GLY A 188 46.28 -8.36 5.46
C GLY A 188 46.36 -9.05 6.81
N ASN A 189 45.43 -9.97 7.07
CA ASN A 189 45.32 -10.73 8.32
C ASN A 189 45.74 -12.20 8.11
N GLY A 190 47.04 -12.48 8.20
CA GLY A 190 47.57 -13.83 8.38
C GLY A 190 48.06 -14.56 7.10
N GLU A 191 49.30 -14.99 7.17
CA GLU A 191 50.00 -16.07 6.44
C GLU A 191 49.96 -16.17 4.90
N PHE A 192 48.86 -15.92 4.19
CA PHE A 192 48.78 -16.13 2.72
C PHE A 192 47.99 -15.06 1.93
N ALA A 193 48.40 -13.79 2.03
CA ALA A 193 48.12 -12.77 0.99
C ALA A 193 49.08 -11.58 1.07
N MET A 194 49.39 -10.96 -0.07
CA MET A 194 49.76 -9.54 -0.10
C MET A 194 48.49 -8.75 0.25
N GLY A 195 48.48 -8.06 1.39
CA GLY A 195 47.37 -7.19 1.79
C GLY A 195 47.26 -5.94 0.89
N GLU A 196 46.12 -5.26 0.94
CA GLU A 196 45.85 -4.11 0.06
C GLU A 196 46.74 -2.90 0.39
N THR A 197 47.48 -2.41 -0.60
CA THR A 197 48.40 -1.27 -0.42
C THR A 197 47.62 0.01 -0.13
N LEU A 198 48.27 1.03 0.45
CA LEU A 198 47.63 2.34 0.65
C LEU A 198 47.12 2.94 -0.68
N THR A 199 47.80 2.68 -1.78
CA THR A 199 47.35 3.04 -3.14
C THR A 199 46.12 2.27 -3.61
N ASP A 200 45.92 1.02 -3.17
CA ASP A 200 44.70 0.27 -3.46
C ASP A 200 43.52 0.78 -2.63
N ILE A 201 43.73 1.06 -1.34
CA ILE A 201 42.67 1.54 -0.43
C ILE A 201 42.06 2.84 -0.92
N LEU A 202 42.90 3.82 -1.29
CA LEU A 202 42.44 5.10 -1.81
C LEU A 202 41.61 4.92 -3.10
N ALA A 203 42.09 4.09 -4.03
CA ALA A 203 41.47 3.92 -5.34
C ALA A 203 40.33 2.88 -5.41
N ALA A 204 40.21 1.95 -4.45
CA ALA A 204 39.27 0.84 -4.55
C ALA A 204 37.79 1.24 -4.54
N PRO A 205 37.31 2.19 -3.70
CA PRO A 205 35.93 2.68 -3.78
C PRO A 205 35.64 3.29 -5.17
N ILE A 206 36.56 4.13 -5.67
CA ILE A 206 36.45 4.78 -6.98
C ILE A 206 36.42 3.72 -8.10
N LYS A 207 37.24 2.66 -8.03
CA LYS A 207 37.21 1.53 -8.98
C LYS A 207 35.90 0.73 -8.91
N ALA A 208 35.33 0.56 -7.71
CA ALA A 208 34.10 -0.21 -7.49
C ALA A 208 32.82 0.56 -7.88
N SER A 209 32.82 1.89 -7.79
CA SER A 209 31.69 2.75 -8.15
C SER A 209 32.15 4.13 -8.64
N PRO A 210 32.67 4.24 -9.89
CA PRO A 210 33.31 5.48 -10.37
C PRO A 210 32.42 6.72 -10.34
N ASN A 211 31.12 6.55 -10.56
CA ASN A 211 30.15 7.63 -10.76
C ASN A 211 29.07 7.68 -9.65
N SER A 212 29.27 7.05 -8.49
CA SER A 212 28.27 6.99 -7.41
C SER A 212 28.91 7.12 -6.03
N LEU A 213 28.55 8.18 -5.29
CA LEU A 213 28.96 8.39 -3.90
C LEU A 213 28.32 7.35 -2.97
N ASP A 214 27.08 6.97 -3.24
CA ASP A 214 26.37 5.87 -2.58
C ASP A 214 27.15 4.56 -2.70
N GLY A 215 27.56 4.18 -3.91
CA GLY A 215 28.30 2.95 -4.16
C GLY A 215 29.70 2.96 -3.52
N GLN A 216 30.36 4.11 -3.47
CA GLN A 216 31.65 4.29 -2.79
C GLN A 216 31.51 4.15 -1.27
N LEU A 217 30.49 4.76 -0.66
CA LEU A 217 30.21 4.63 0.77
C LEU A 217 29.78 3.21 1.16
N ARG A 218 28.93 2.55 0.35
CA ARG A 218 28.57 1.12 0.51
C ARG A 218 29.80 0.21 0.48
N PHE A 219 30.67 0.36 -0.53
CA PHE A 219 31.91 -0.40 -0.62
C PHE A 219 32.82 -0.19 0.61
N ILE A 220 32.92 1.05 1.11
CA ILE A 220 33.72 1.37 2.30
C ILE A 220 33.17 0.70 3.56
N ILE A 221 31.86 0.76 3.81
CA ILE A 221 31.27 0.18 5.03
C ILE A 221 31.22 -1.35 5.00
N GLU A 222 30.88 -1.96 3.86
CA GLU A 222 30.90 -3.43 3.68
C GLU A 222 32.30 -4.03 3.91
N LYS A 223 33.34 -3.35 3.44
CA LYS A 223 34.71 -3.86 3.43
C LYS A 223 35.51 -3.50 4.67
N TRP A 224 35.35 -2.26 5.15
CA TRP A 224 36.19 -1.68 6.20
C TRP A 224 35.41 -1.07 7.37
N GLY A 225 34.08 -1.24 7.46
CA GLY A 225 33.28 -0.73 8.59
C GLY A 225 33.79 -1.17 9.97
N HIS A 226 34.37 -2.37 10.06
CA HIS A 226 35.04 -2.89 11.27
C HIS A 226 36.30 -2.10 11.70
N LEU A 227 36.90 -1.31 10.81
CA LEU A 227 38.01 -0.37 11.10
C LEU A 227 37.51 1.06 11.35
N LEU A 228 36.32 1.40 10.85
CA LEU A 228 35.72 2.72 10.96
C LEU A 228 35.15 3.02 12.35
N GLY A 229 34.77 1.97 13.08
CA GLY A 229 34.08 2.09 14.37
C GLY A 229 32.58 2.33 14.20
N GLU A 230 31.83 1.96 15.24
CA GLU A 230 30.36 1.88 15.22
C GLU A 230 29.71 3.25 14.97
N ALA A 231 30.06 4.26 15.77
CA ALA A 231 29.47 5.60 15.68
C ALA A 231 29.69 6.30 14.32
N PHE A 232 30.83 6.04 13.66
CA PHE A 232 31.09 6.57 12.32
C PHE A 232 30.43 5.74 11.21
N SER A 233 30.37 4.41 11.37
CA SER A 233 29.59 3.53 10.49
C SER A 233 28.10 3.93 10.47
N VAL A 234 27.53 4.28 11.61
CA VAL A 234 26.16 4.83 11.71
C VAL A 234 26.02 6.17 10.98
N ARG A 235 27.03 7.05 10.99
CA ARG A 235 27.03 8.30 10.20
C ARG A 235 27.08 8.04 8.69
N ILE A 236 27.80 7.00 8.24
CA ILE A 236 27.79 6.55 6.83
C ILE A 236 26.42 6.03 6.43
N LEU A 237 25.80 5.18 7.26
CA LEU A 237 24.45 4.65 7.00
C LEU A 237 23.42 5.78 6.83
N ARG A 238 23.43 6.79 7.73
CA ARG A 238 22.59 8.00 7.56
C ARG A 238 22.91 8.77 6.27
N GLY A 239 24.18 8.81 5.85
CA GLY A 239 24.58 9.43 4.58
C GLY A 239 23.99 8.71 3.36
N LEU A 240 23.91 7.38 3.40
CA LEU A 240 23.25 6.57 2.37
C LEU A 240 21.74 6.81 2.36
N ASP A 241 21.10 6.89 3.54
CA ASP A 241 19.67 7.22 3.66
C ASP A 241 19.36 8.57 2.99
N TYR A 242 20.18 9.60 3.26
CA TYR A 242 20.00 10.94 2.67
C TYR A 242 20.17 10.96 1.15
N LEU A 243 21.15 10.20 0.62
CA LEU A 243 21.31 10.05 -0.84
C LEU A 243 20.08 9.35 -1.44
N HIS A 244 19.49 8.37 -0.76
CA HIS A 244 18.29 7.68 -1.21
C HIS A 244 17.04 8.58 -1.20
N GLU A 245 16.84 9.38 -0.14
CA GLU A 245 15.76 10.38 -0.06
C GLU A 245 15.80 11.36 -1.23
N GLU A 246 16.98 11.85 -1.61
CA GLU A 246 17.11 12.84 -2.69
C GLU A 246 16.82 12.23 -4.07
N VAL A 247 17.18 10.96 -4.29
CA VAL A 247 16.78 10.23 -5.51
C VAL A 247 15.25 10.05 -5.56
N ILE A 248 14.62 9.69 -4.44
CA ILE A 248 13.16 9.55 -4.34
C ILE A 248 12.47 10.90 -4.62
N ARG A 249 12.95 11.99 -3.99
CA ARG A 249 12.44 13.35 -4.18
C ARG A 249 12.52 13.82 -5.63
N GLN A 250 13.58 13.46 -6.37
CA GLN A 250 13.77 13.87 -7.76
C GLN A 250 13.05 12.99 -8.81
N GLN A 251 12.64 11.76 -8.46
CA GLN A 251 12.08 10.80 -9.44
C GLN A 251 10.55 10.75 -9.51
N HIS A 252 9.84 11.24 -8.49
CA HIS A 252 8.38 11.20 -8.47
C HIS A 252 7.79 12.38 -9.24
N GLY A 253 7.28 12.11 -10.45
CA GLY A 253 6.20 12.89 -11.05
C GLY A 253 4.84 12.32 -10.65
N PRO A 254 3.72 13.05 -10.86
CA PRO A 254 2.38 12.56 -10.55
C PRO A 254 1.95 11.45 -11.54
N THR A 255 2.37 10.21 -11.27
CA THR A 255 1.90 9.02 -12.00
C THR A 255 0.75 8.36 -11.24
N ASP A 256 -0.48 8.51 -11.73
CA ASP A 256 -1.64 7.75 -11.23
C ASP A 256 -1.36 6.25 -11.31
N SER A 257 -1.53 5.54 -10.18
CA SER A 257 -1.54 4.08 -10.10
C SER A 257 -0.42 3.37 -10.87
N GLN A 258 0.81 3.34 -10.32
CA GLN A 258 1.75 2.30 -10.75
C GLN A 258 1.10 0.93 -10.53
N LYS A 259 1.20 0.04 -11.53
CA LYS A 259 0.71 -1.33 -11.40
C LYS A 259 1.60 -2.11 -10.43
N THR A 260 1.32 -2.03 -9.15
CA THR A 260 1.89 -2.93 -8.14
C THR A 260 1.55 -4.37 -8.54
N GLU A 261 2.56 -5.23 -8.71
CA GLU A 261 2.30 -6.65 -8.97
C GLU A 261 1.50 -7.24 -7.81
N THR A 262 0.37 -7.88 -8.10
CA THR A 262 -0.52 -8.40 -7.07
C THR A 262 0.14 -9.59 -6.37
N TYR A 263 0.67 -9.34 -5.17
CA TYR A 263 1.43 -10.30 -4.41
C TYR A 263 0.54 -11.44 -3.88
N ILE A 264 1.10 -12.65 -3.80
CA ILE A 264 0.47 -13.84 -3.22
C ILE A 264 0.99 -14.00 -1.77
N PRO A 265 0.20 -13.75 -0.71
CA PRO A 265 0.68 -13.79 0.67
C PRO A 265 1.51 -15.05 1.02
N ASN A 266 2.69 -14.81 1.59
CA ASN A 266 3.69 -15.85 1.85
C ASN A 266 3.88 -16.06 3.36
N PHE A 267 3.07 -16.94 3.95
CA PHE A 267 3.04 -17.25 5.38
C PHE A 267 4.29 -18.00 5.92
N ALA A 268 5.41 -17.97 5.19
CA ALA A 268 6.68 -18.61 5.56
C ALA A 268 7.81 -17.64 5.94
N SER A 269 7.64 -16.32 5.79
CA SER A 269 8.67 -15.32 6.12
C SER A 269 8.60 -14.86 7.58
N SER A 270 9.57 -15.29 8.41
CA SER A 270 9.56 -15.14 9.87
C SER A 270 10.17 -13.83 10.40
N GLU A 271 9.91 -12.69 9.76
CA GLU A 271 10.54 -11.41 10.17
C GLU A 271 9.87 -10.82 11.43
N TYR A 272 8.62 -11.20 11.70
CA TYR A 272 7.88 -10.88 12.92
C TYR A 272 7.35 -12.18 13.55
N ALA A 273 7.23 -12.18 14.88
CA ALA A 273 6.72 -13.33 15.63
C ALA A 273 5.19 -13.42 15.51
N GLU A 274 4.67 -13.93 14.40
CA GLU A 274 3.23 -14.11 14.22
C GLU A 274 2.65 -15.22 15.12
N TYR A 275 2.14 -14.82 16.28
CA TYR A 275 1.36 -15.67 17.17
C TYR A 275 -0.15 -15.57 16.87
N GLU A 276 -0.92 -16.53 17.37
CA GLU A 276 -2.36 -16.63 17.12
C GLU A 276 -3.15 -15.98 18.27
N ARG A 277 -3.87 -14.90 17.97
CA ARG A 277 -4.68 -14.08 18.89
C ARG A 277 -5.85 -13.40 18.16
N TYR A 278 -6.61 -14.21 17.41
CA TYR A 278 -7.85 -13.81 16.76
C TYR A 278 -8.86 -13.21 17.76
N SER A 279 -9.64 -12.22 17.32
CA SER A 279 -10.86 -11.80 18.04
C SER A 279 -12.02 -12.75 17.76
N ALA A 280 -12.91 -12.90 18.74
CA ALA A 280 -14.10 -13.73 18.64
C ALA A 280 -15.20 -12.98 17.86
N ASP A 281 -15.58 -13.53 16.71
CA ASP A 281 -16.72 -13.04 15.93
C ASP A 281 -18.04 -13.22 16.70
N LYS A 282 -18.99 -12.29 16.54
CA LYS A 282 -20.39 -12.45 16.93
C LYS A 282 -21.17 -13.14 15.81
N ASP A 283 -22.30 -13.77 16.13
CA ASP A 283 -23.14 -14.54 15.19
C ASP A 283 -23.52 -13.79 13.90
N TRP A 284 -23.63 -12.46 13.95
CA TRP A 284 -23.93 -11.63 12.78
C TRP A 284 -22.70 -11.30 11.91
N MET A 285 -21.48 -11.36 12.45
CA MET A 285 -20.25 -10.90 11.79
C MET A 285 -19.82 -11.75 10.58
N PRO A 286 -19.93 -13.09 10.57
CA PRO A 286 -19.70 -13.89 9.35
C PRO A 286 -20.75 -13.62 8.26
N ASN A 287 -21.95 -13.24 8.70
CA ASN A 287 -23.15 -13.03 7.90
C ASN A 287 -23.31 -11.61 7.33
N LEU A 288 -22.34 -10.73 7.58
CA LEU A 288 -22.33 -9.37 7.05
C LEU A 288 -22.13 -9.39 5.53
N VAL A 289 -23.05 -8.75 4.80
CA VAL A 289 -22.96 -8.43 3.38
C VAL A 289 -23.00 -6.91 3.26
N LEU A 290 -21.87 -6.31 2.86
CA LEU A 290 -21.64 -4.87 2.96
C LEU A 290 -21.84 -4.19 1.60
N LEU A 291 -22.64 -3.14 1.55
CA LEU A 291 -22.76 -2.24 0.40
C LEU A 291 -22.07 -0.91 0.70
N ALA A 292 -21.12 -0.51 -0.13
CA ALA A 292 -20.48 0.80 -0.08
C ALA A 292 -21.27 1.83 -0.90
N LYS A 293 -21.52 3.03 -0.34
CA LYS A 293 -22.09 4.17 -1.07
C LYS A 293 -21.33 5.45 -0.70
N ASN A 294 -20.79 6.15 -1.70
CA ASN A 294 -20.42 7.57 -1.54
C ASN A 294 -21.70 8.35 -1.19
N THR A 295 -21.71 8.97 -0.01
CA THR A 295 -22.93 9.52 0.60
C THR A 295 -23.56 10.61 -0.25
N TYR A 296 -22.82 11.68 -0.57
CA TYR A 296 -23.32 12.83 -1.33
C TYR A 296 -23.79 12.44 -2.74
N VAL A 297 -23.00 11.61 -3.43
CA VAL A 297 -23.36 11.06 -4.76
C VAL A 297 -24.65 10.24 -4.69
N TRP A 298 -24.81 9.41 -3.66
CA TRP A 298 -26.01 8.59 -3.47
C TRP A 298 -27.25 9.44 -3.14
N LEU A 299 -27.16 10.43 -2.25
CA LEU A 299 -28.29 11.34 -1.95
C LEU A 299 -28.76 12.10 -3.20
N HIS A 300 -27.84 12.53 -4.06
CA HIS A 300 -28.16 13.12 -5.36
C HIS A 300 -28.80 12.12 -6.35
N GLN A 301 -28.33 10.87 -6.40
CA GLN A 301 -28.97 9.80 -7.19
C GLN A 301 -30.38 9.45 -6.67
N LEU A 302 -30.56 9.37 -5.35
CA LEU A 302 -31.86 9.18 -4.71
C LEU A 302 -32.80 10.34 -5.05
N SER A 303 -32.31 11.58 -5.02
CA SER A 303 -33.12 12.76 -5.39
C SER A 303 -33.68 12.64 -6.82
N LYS A 304 -32.85 12.18 -7.78
CA LYS A 304 -33.31 11.87 -9.14
C LYS A 304 -34.32 10.72 -9.18
N LYS A 305 -34.04 9.61 -8.47
CA LYS A 305 -34.86 8.39 -8.44
C LYS A 305 -36.25 8.62 -7.85
N TYR A 306 -36.35 9.35 -6.75
CA TYR A 306 -37.58 9.61 -6.00
C TYR A 306 -38.23 10.97 -6.30
N GLN A 307 -37.70 11.71 -7.29
CA GLN A 307 -38.26 12.95 -7.84
C GLN A 307 -38.52 14.08 -6.83
N HIS A 308 -37.77 14.11 -5.73
CA HIS A 308 -37.76 15.19 -4.74
C HIS A 308 -36.33 15.42 -4.23
N GLU A 309 -36.08 16.53 -3.55
CA GLU A 309 -34.74 16.85 -3.05
C GLU A 309 -34.44 16.07 -1.75
N ILE A 310 -33.34 15.32 -1.74
CA ILE A 310 -32.82 14.56 -0.59
C ILE A 310 -31.41 15.08 -0.30
N LYS A 311 -31.25 15.76 0.84
CA LYS A 311 -30.01 16.42 1.29
C LYS A 311 -29.38 15.78 2.52
N THR A 312 -30.20 15.29 3.44
CA THR A 312 -29.74 14.82 4.77
C THR A 312 -30.00 13.33 4.97
N LEU A 313 -29.33 12.72 5.95
CA LEU A 313 -29.38 11.26 6.19
C LEU A 313 -30.78 10.76 6.60
N ASP A 314 -31.55 11.57 7.32
CA ASP A 314 -32.93 11.28 7.69
C ASP A 314 -33.89 11.27 6.49
N GLN A 315 -33.55 11.95 5.39
CA GLN A 315 -34.38 12.06 4.19
C GLN A 315 -34.23 10.87 3.22
N ILE A 316 -33.33 9.91 3.49
CA ILE A 316 -33.22 8.67 2.71
C ILE A 316 -34.55 7.90 2.84
N PRO A 317 -35.28 7.60 1.74
CA PRO A 317 -36.61 6.97 1.80
C PRO A 317 -36.58 5.58 2.42
N ASP A 318 -37.67 5.23 3.12
CA ASP A 318 -37.84 3.92 3.74
C ASP A 318 -37.87 2.80 2.67
N GLU A 319 -38.46 3.08 1.51
CA GLU A 319 -38.53 2.18 0.36
C GLU A 319 -37.14 1.85 -0.24
N GLU A 320 -36.15 2.73 -0.06
CA GLU A 320 -34.76 2.44 -0.46
C GLU A 320 -34.12 1.46 0.53
N LEU A 321 -34.36 1.63 1.84
CA LEU A 321 -33.87 0.74 2.88
C LEU A 321 -34.52 -0.65 2.77
N ASP A 322 -35.83 -0.70 2.48
CA ASP A 322 -36.55 -1.95 2.18
C ASP A 322 -35.98 -2.65 0.93
N LEU A 323 -35.63 -1.90 -0.12
CA LEU A 323 -34.98 -2.43 -1.32
C LEU A 323 -33.58 -2.98 -1.03
N LEU A 324 -32.79 -2.34 -0.16
CA LEU A 324 -31.48 -2.86 0.25
C LEU A 324 -31.62 -4.16 1.05
N ALA A 325 -32.57 -4.23 1.98
CA ALA A 325 -32.85 -5.43 2.77
C ALA A 325 -33.39 -6.57 1.88
N SER A 326 -34.30 -6.30 0.94
CA SER A 326 -34.86 -7.31 0.03
C SER A 326 -33.82 -7.88 -0.94
N ARG A 327 -32.76 -7.11 -1.26
CA ARG A 327 -31.59 -7.56 -2.03
C ARG A 327 -30.59 -8.39 -1.21
N GLY A 328 -30.77 -8.50 0.11
CA GLY A 328 -29.91 -9.30 0.99
C GLY A 328 -28.68 -8.56 1.54
N PHE A 329 -28.66 -7.22 1.50
CA PHE A 329 -27.61 -6.44 2.16
C PHE A 329 -27.91 -6.32 3.66
N THR A 330 -26.91 -6.61 4.49
CA THR A 330 -27.01 -6.55 5.96
C THR A 330 -26.09 -5.50 6.58
N GLY A 331 -25.28 -4.81 5.76
CA GLY A 331 -24.51 -3.64 6.13
C GLY A 331 -24.49 -2.57 5.04
N LEU A 332 -24.49 -1.30 5.46
CA LEU A 332 -24.43 -0.12 4.59
C LEU A 332 -23.27 0.77 5.05
N TRP A 333 -22.20 0.82 4.26
CA TRP A 333 -21.06 1.71 4.45
C TRP A 333 -21.29 3.03 3.73
N LEU A 334 -21.38 4.09 4.52
CA LEU A 334 -21.55 5.47 4.04
C LEU A 334 -20.20 6.16 4.08
N ILE A 335 -19.67 6.48 2.89
CA ILE A 335 -18.33 7.06 2.75
C ILE A 335 -18.40 8.57 2.96
N GLY A 336 -17.49 9.09 3.79
CA GLY A 336 -17.29 10.52 4.00
C GLY A 336 -18.45 11.23 4.71
N LEU A 337 -18.98 10.61 5.78
CA LEU A 337 -19.99 11.16 6.70
C LEU A 337 -19.48 12.34 7.55
N TRP A 338 -18.17 12.38 7.81
CA TRP A 338 -17.55 13.29 8.78
C TRP A 338 -17.41 14.71 8.24
N GLU A 339 -17.35 15.68 9.16
CA GLU A 339 -17.12 17.10 8.85
C GLU A 339 -15.70 17.32 8.30
N ARG A 340 -15.58 18.09 7.22
CA ARG A 340 -14.39 18.06 6.34
C ARG A 340 -13.60 19.37 6.32
N SER A 341 -12.30 19.26 6.02
CA SER A 341 -11.37 20.38 5.88
C SER A 341 -11.82 21.40 4.81
N HIS A 342 -12.10 22.64 5.22
CA HIS A 342 -12.36 23.73 4.27
C HIS A 342 -11.09 24.08 3.46
N ALA A 343 -9.91 23.93 4.06
CA ALA A 343 -8.64 24.05 3.37
C ALA A 343 -8.48 23.02 2.23
N SER A 344 -8.85 21.75 2.43
CA SER A 344 -8.89 20.71 1.37
C SER A 344 -9.81 21.12 0.21
N GLN A 345 -10.97 21.71 0.50
CA GLN A 345 -11.85 22.22 -0.55
C GLN A 345 -11.23 23.39 -1.33
N LYS A 346 -10.75 24.42 -0.62
CA LYS A 346 -10.06 25.60 -1.19
C LYS A 346 -8.89 25.18 -2.09
N ILE A 347 -8.13 24.17 -1.67
CA ILE A 347 -7.03 23.54 -2.41
C ILE A 347 -7.52 22.95 -3.74
N LYS A 348 -8.52 22.06 -3.71
CA LYS A 348 -9.00 21.37 -4.92
C LYS A 348 -9.60 22.33 -5.94
N GLN A 349 -10.32 23.36 -5.47
CA GLN A 349 -10.88 24.40 -6.34
C GLN A 349 -9.79 25.20 -7.09
N ARG A 350 -8.67 25.54 -6.44
CA ARG A 350 -7.51 26.20 -7.08
C ARG A 350 -6.84 25.34 -8.15
N MET A 351 -6.87 24.02 -7.97
CA MET A 351 -6.40 23.03 -8.97
C MET A 351 -7.38 22.84 -10.14
N GLY A 352 -8.35 23.74 -10.32
CA GLY A 352 -9.32 23.74 -11.42
C GLY A 352 -10.57 22.89 -11.17
N GLN A 353 -10.80 22.42 -9.94
CA GLN A 353 -11.98 21.61 -9.59
C GLN A 353 -13.04 22.45 -8.88
N GLU A 354 -13.65 23.41 -9.58
CA GLU A 354 -14.62 24.36 -9.00
C GLU A 354 -15.76 23.68 -8.20
N ASP A 355 -16.29 22.57 -8.75
CA ASP A 355 -17.39 21.76 -8.22
C ASP A 355 -16.97 20.76 -7.10
N ALA A 356 -15.69 20.75 -6.68
CA ALA A 356 -15.18 19.80 -5.69
C ALA A 356 -15.63 20.12 -4.26
N VAL A 357 -15.85 19.05 -3.46
CA VAL A 357 -15.79 19.13 -1.99
C VAL A 357 -14.43 18.68 -1.48
N ALA A 358 -14.14 19.03 -0.23
CA ALA A 358 -13.02 18.51 0.55
C ALA A 358 -12.91 16.98 0.46
N SER A 359 -11.68 16.47 0.56
CA SER A 359 -11.43 15.03 0.62
C SER A 359 -12.19 14.39 1.79
N ALA A 360 -12.88 13.27 1.54
CA ALA A 360 -13.59 12.49 2.55
C ALA A 360 -12.70 11.98 3.71
N TYR A 361 -11.38 12.02 3.52
CA TYR A 361 -10.37 11.63 4.53
C TYR A 361 -9.58 12.83 5.10
N SER A 362 -9.74 14.05 4.56
CA SER A 362 -9.20 15.27 5.16
C SER A 362 -10.25 15.83 6.13
N LEU A 363 -10.24 15.32 7.36
CA LEU A 363 -11.28 15.55 8.37
C LEU A 363 -11.01 16.82 9.19
N HIS A 364 -12.04 17.66 9.39
CA HIS A 364 -11.95 18.77 10.34
C HIS A 364 -12.17 18.29 11.77
N SER A 365 -13.23 17.48 11.98
CA SER A 365 -13.52 16.75 13.22
C SER A 365 -14.14 15.38 12.93
N TYR A 366 -14.49 14.63 13.98
CA TYR A 366 -15.25 13.38 13.90
C TYR A 366 -16.76 13.59 14.20
N ASP A 367 -17.27 14.78 13.93
CA ASP A 367 -18.71 15.05 13.90
C ASP A 367 -19.32 14.65 12.56
N ILE A 368 -20.60 14.30 12.55
CA ILE A 368 -21.35 14.09 11.31
C ILE A 368 -21.57 15.45 10.65
N ALA A 369 -21.23 15.57 9.36
CA ALA A 369 -21.22 16.83 8.64
C ALA A 369 -22.56 17.56 8.73
N PHE A 370 -22.53 18.87 8.94
CA PHE A 370 -23.73 19.66 9.23
C PHE A 370 -24.72 19.67 8.04
N ASP A 371 -24.21 19.69 6.81
CA ASP A 371 -25.04 19.67 5.60
C ASP A 371 -25.63 18.29 5.27
N LEU A 372 -25.17 17.22 5.94
CA LEU A 372 -25.82 15.90 5.97
C LEU A 372 -26.89 15.77 7.08
N GLY A 373 -27.12 16.84 7.87
CA GLY A 373 -28.09 16.90 8.96
C GLY A 373 -27.54 16.47 10.33
N GLY A 374 -26.23 16.26 10.45
CA GLY A 374 -25.55 16.00 11.71
C GLY A 374 -26.01 14.72 12.44
N TRP A 375 -25.76 14.71 13.76
CA TRP A 375 -25.98 13.55 14.62
C TRP A 375 -27.44 13.08 14.68
N ASP A 376 -28.43 13.99 14.65
CA ASP A 376 -29.85 13.62 14.69
C ASP A 376 -30.30 12.94 13.39
N ALA A 377 -29.82 13.40 12.23
CA ALA A 377 -30.10 12.76 10.95
C ALA A 377 -29.48 11.34 10.87
N LEU A 378 -28.26 11.17 11.39
CA LEU A 378 -27.66 9.83 11.53
C LEU A 378 -28.47 8.95 12.48
N ASN A 379 -28.90 9.46 13.63
CA ASN A 379 -29.68 8.71 14.62
C ASN A 379 -31.00 8.19 14.02
N SER A 380 -31.70 9.03 13.24
CA SER A 380 -32.89 8.65 12.47
C SER A 380 -32.59 7.51 11.49
N LEU A 381 -31.60 7.69 10.61
CA LEU A 381 -31.22 6.69 9.61
C LEU A 381 -30.81 5.36 10.26
N ARG A 382 -30.01 5.41 11.33
CA ARG A 382 -29.52 4.21 12.03
C ARG A 382 -30.65 3.38 12.60
N SER A 383 -31.67 4.01 13.18
CA SER A 383 -32.85 3.28 13.69
C SER A 383 -33.65 2.63 12.56
N ARG A 384 -33.99 3.39 11.50
CA ARG A 384 -34.77 2.88 10.35
C ARG A 384 -34.07 1.79 9.55
N ALA A 385 -32.73 1.82 9.51
CA ALA A 385 -31.89 0.77 8.94
C ALA A 385 -31.80 -0.47 9.84
N TRP A 386 -31.65 -0.29 11.16
CA TRP A 386 -31.55 -1.40 12.11
C TRP A 386 -32.84 -2.22 12.22
N GLU A 387 -34.01 -1.56 12.14
CA GLU A 387 -35.33 -2.23 12.05
C GLU A 387 -35.43 -3.19 10.86
N ARG A 388 -34.65 -2.93 9.80
CA ARG A 388 -34.55 -3.74 8.57
C ARG A 388 -33.34 -4.70 8.58
N GLY A 389 -32.65 -4.81 9.71
CA GLY A 389 -31.46 -5.66 9.89
C GLY A 389 -30.16 -5.09 9.31
N ILE A 390 -30.18 -3.88 8.74
CA ILE A 390 -29.03 -3.23 8.11
C ILE A 390 -28.19 -2.51 9.17
N ARG A 391 -26.91 -2.88 9.27
CA ARG A 391 -25.93 -2.21 10.13
C ARG A 391 -25.24 -1.07 9.39
N LEU A 392 -25.26 0.14 9.95
CA LEU A 392 -24.46 1.23 9.41
C LEU A 392 -22.97 0.99 9.68
N SER A 393 -22.15 1.32 8.69
CA SER A 393 -20.69 1.26 8.71
C SER A 393 -20.12 2.63 8.35
N ALA A 394 -19.05 3.03 9.03
CA ALA A 394 -18.33 4.28 8.76
C ALA A 394 -16.85 4.03 8.46
N ASP A 395 -16.25 4.97 7.74
CA ASP A 395 -14.79 5.13 7.68
C ASP A 395 -14.26 5.66 9.01
N MET A 396 -13.01 5.33 9.32
CA MET A 396 -12.22 6.01 10.33
C MET A 396 -10.78 6.16 9.80
N VAL A 397 -10.23 7.37 9.86
CA VAL A 397 -8.93 7.74 9.27
C VAL A 397 -7.94 8.07 10.39
N PRO A 398 -7.34 7.06 11.03
CA PRO A 398 -6.60 7.25 12.29
C PRO A 398 -5.21 7.88 12.12
N ASN A 399 -4.65 7.90 10.92
CA ASN A 399 -3.25 8.26 10.70
C ASN A 399 -3.01 9.80 10.69
N HIS A 400 -4.01 10.58 10.26
CA HIS A 400 -3.87 12.01 10.03
C HIS A 400 -5.21 12.74 10.23
N MET A 401 -5.16 14.06 10.37
CA MET A 401 -6.32 14.95 10.33
C MET A 401 -6.22 15.89 9.11
N GLY A 402 -7.24 16.69 8.81
CA GLY A 402 -7.11 17.82 7.87
C GLY A 402 -6.16 18.90 8.39
N ILE A 403 -5.50 19.64 7.50
CA ILE A 403 -4.51 20.67 7.90
C ILE A 403 -5.10 21.82 8.74
N ASP A 404 -6.40 22.09 8.59
CA ASP A 404 -7.20 23.08 9.32
C ASP A 404 -8.13 22.45 10.37
N SER A 405 -7.89 21.18 10.73
CA SER A 405 -8.67 20.48 11.76
C SER A 405 -8.56 21.15 13.13
N THR A 406 -9.59 20.95 13.97
CA THR A 406 -9.60 21.44 15.36
C THR A 406 -8.35 20.98 16.11
N TRP A 407 -7.84 19.78 15.83
CA TRP A 407 -6.64 19.23 16.45
C TRP A 407 -5.36 19.98 16.04
N VAL A 408 -5.18 20.41 14.77
CA VAL A 408 -4.00 21.20 14.36
C VAL A 408 -4.01 22.60 15.00
N VAL A 409 -5.20 23.16 15.23
CA VAL A 409 -5.36 24.45 15.90
C VAL A 409 -5.03 24.35 17.39
N GLU A 410 -5.66 23.40 18.10
CA GLU A 410 -5.70 23.35 19.57
C GLU A 410 -4.65 22.41 20.19
N HIS A 411 -4.22 21.38 19.46
CA HIS A 411 -3.22 20.39 19.88
C HIS A 411 -2.02 20.30 18.92
N PRO A 412 -1.31 21.40 18.60
CA PRO A 412 -0.18 21.38 17.65
C PRO A 412 1.05 20.55 18.12
N ASN A 413 1.03 20.01 19.34
CA ASN A 413 2.01 19.03 19.86
C ASN A 413 1.65 17.57 19.51
N TRP A 414 0.50 17.29 18.90
CA TRP A 414 0.06 15.95 18.50
C TRP A 414 0.53 15.53 17.11
N PHE A 415 1.17 16.43 16.37
CA PHE A 415 1.53 16.25 14.97
C PHE A 415 3.06 16.20 14.78
N LEU A 416 3.51 15.33 13.89
CA LEU A 416 4.91 15.29 13.48
C LEU A 416 5.30 16.64 12.88
N SER A 417 6.25 17.31 13.51
CA SER A 417 6.60 18.68 13.18
C SER A 417 8.08 18.99 13.44
N SER A 418 8.54 20.09 12.84
CA SER A 418 9.88 20.66 12.98
C SER A 418 9.78 22.15 13.32
N SER A 419 10.76 22.68 14.05
CA SER A 419 10.90 24.12 14.30
C SER A 419 11.60 24.88 13.16
N TYR A 420 12.09 24.15 12.15
CA TYR A 420 12.77 24.70 10.97
C TYR A 420 12.34 23.95 9.69
N SER A 421 12.35 24.64 8.55
CA SER A 421 12.09 24.00 7.25
C SER A 421 13.16 22.93 6.96
N PRO A 422 12.79 21.69 6.57
CA PRO A 422 13.74 20.65 6.23
C PRO A 422 14.55 20.97 4.97
N TYR A 423 14.03 21.78 4.04
CA TYR A 423 14.73 22.19 2.82
C TYR A 423 14.83 23.73 2.75
N PRO A 424 16.04 24.30 2.52
CA PRO A 424 16.22 25.76 2.40
C PRO A 424 15.59 26.38 1.14
N SER A 425 15.20 25.57 0.16
CA SER A 425 14.53 26.01 -1.06
C SER A 425 13.05 26.32 -0.86
N TYR A 426 12.41 25.70 0.13
CA TYR A 426 10.98 25.86 0.38
C TYR A 426 10.63 27.29 0.78
N SER A 427 9.56 27.82 0.18
CA SER A 427 8.91 29.05 0.64
C SER A 427 7.41 28.84 0.81
N PHE A 428 6.83 29.64 1.73
CA PHE A 428 5.45 29.51 2.16
C PHE A 428 4.75 30.84 1.89
N ARG A 429 4.48 31.12 0.60
CA ARG A 429 3.92 32.38 0.09
C ARG A 429 2.50 32.23 -0.43
N SER A 430 1.94 31.03 -0.36
CA SER A 430 0.50 30.80 -0.40
C SER A 430 -0.24 31.67 0.64
N GLU A 431 -1.53 31.90 0.43
CA GLU A 431 -2.36 32.61 1.41
C GLU A 431 -2.69 31.74 2.64
N ASN A 432 -3.22 32.36 3.69
CA ASN A 432 -3.74 31.63 4.83
C ASN A 432 -4.96 30.80 4.43
N LEU A 433 -4.86 29.47 4.51
CA LEU A 433 -5.99 28.57 4.26
C LEU A 433 -6.91 28.39 5.48
N SER A 434 -6.43 28.72 6.70
CA SER A 434 -7.18 28.63 7.95
C SER A 434 -8.30 29.66 8.01
N ASP A 435 -9.52 29.22 8.38
CA ASP A 435 -10.62 30.11 8.77
C ASP A 435 -10.61 30.45 10.27
N ASP A 436 -9.77 29.79 11.08
CA ASP A 436 -9.63 30.09 12.51
C ASP A 436 -8.66 31.27 12.74
N LEU A 437 -9.18 32.34 13.36
CA LEU A 437 -8.45 33.59 13.63
C LEU A 437 -7.25 33.43 14.59
N ARG A 438 -7.09 32.28 15.25
CA ARG A 438 -5.95 31.97 16.13
C ARG A 438 -4.71 31.54 15.36
N VAL A 439 -4.86 30.95 14.17
CA VAL A 439 -3.80 30.20 13.48
C VAL A 439 -3.78 30.49 11.98
N GLY A 440 -2.60 30.77 11.44
CA GLY A 440 -2.34 30.79 10.01
C GLY A 440 -1.79 29.46 9.50
N ILE A 441 -2.31 28.98 8.36
CA ILE A 441 -1.90 27.76 7.66
C ILE A 441 -1.45 28.14 6.26
N TYR A 442 -0.19 27.88 5.94
CA TYR A 442 0.42 28.22 4.65
C TYR A 442 1.07 26.98 4.05
N LEU A 443 0.70 26.64 2.81
CA LEU A 443 1.35 25.60 2.02
C LEU A 443 2.69 26.07 1.47
N GLU A 444 3.55 25.09 1.21
CA GLU A 444 4.80 25.27 0.47
C GLU A 444 4.52 25.58 -1.02
N ASP A 445 5.35 26.42 -1.65
CA ASP A 445 5.05 27.01 -2.96
C ASP A 445 5.07 25.99 -4.12
N HIS A 446 5.91 24.94 -4.06
CA HIS A 446 5.94 23.88 -5.08
C HIS A 446 4.71 22.94 -5.02
N TYR A 447 3.81 23.13 -4.05
CA TYR A 447 2.59 22.35 -3.93
C TYR A 447 1.71 22.39 -5.20
N TYR A 448 1.53 23.59 -5.78
CA TYR A 448 0.60 23.81 -6.88
C TYR A 448 1.15 23.36 -8.24
N ASP A 449 2.45 23.52 -8.48
CA ASP A 449 3.10 23.14 -9.74
C ASP A 449 3.67 21.70 -9.75
N LYS A 450 3.77 21.07 -8.56
CA LYS A 450 4.34 19.74 -8.34
C LYS A 450 5.77 19.58 -8.84
N THR A 451 6.57 20.66 -8.78
CA THR A 451 7.99 20.63 -9.15
C THR A 451 8.92 20.11 -8.04
N ASP A 452 8.40 19.94 -6.82
CA ASP A 452 9.09 19.29 -5.69
C ASP A 452 8.07 18.52 -4.82
N ALA A 453 8.55 17.58 -4.01
CA ALA A 453 7.75 16.91 -2.99
C ALA A 453 7.57 17.82 -1.77
N SER A 454 6.49 18.60 -1.74
CA SER A 454 6.04 19.34 -0.55
C SER A 454 5.70 18.36 0.59
N VAL A 455 6.63 18.12 1.52
CA VAL A 455 6.44 17.16 2.64
C VAL A 455 5.82 17.79 3.90
N ILE A 456 5.68 19.11 3.93
CA ILE A 456 5.26 19.88 5.09
C ILE A 456 4.47 21.14 4.71
N PHE A 457 3.62 21.59 5.63
CA PHE A 457 3.03 22.93 5.62
C PHE A 457 3.48 23.75 6.83
N GLN A 458 3.32 25.07 6.77
CA GLN A 458 3.63 25.99 7.88
C GLN A 458 2.36 26.29 8.68
N ARG A 459 2.38 25.94 9.98
CA ARG A 459 1.40 26.34 10.99
C ARG A 459 2.00 27.47 11.83
N ARG A 460 1.37 28.64 11.84
CA ARG A 460 1.79 29.81 12.63
C ARG A 460 0.69 30.24 13.57
N ASP A 461 0.98 30.25 14.86
CA ASP A 461 0.15 30.86 15.87
C ASP A 461 0.13 32.38 15.71
N LEU A 462 -1.05 32.98 15.58
CA LEU A 462 -1.19 34.42 15.34
C LEU A 462 -1.20 35.22 16.66
N GLN A 463 -1.34 34.56 17.81
CA GLN A 463 -1.34 35.19 19.13
C GLN A 463 0.04 35.09 19.81
N THR A 464 0.65 33.90 19.80
CA THR A 464 1.95 33.65 20.46
C THR A 464 3.15 33.77 19.51
N GLY A 465 2.94 33.65 18.20
CA GLY A 465 4.01 33.59 17.21
C GLY A 465 4.69 32.23 17.07
N ASP A 466 4.24 31.18 17.79
CA ASP A 466 4.71 29.80 17.63
C ASP A 466 4.65 29.37 16.15
N LEU A 467 5.80 28.97 15.61
CA LEU A 467 5.98 28.66 14.19
C LEU A 467 6.43 27.21 14.05
N ARG A 468 5.63 26.42 13.32
CA ARG A 468 5.86 24.99 13.11
C ARG A 468 5.79 24.64 11.65
N TYR A 469 6.60 23.68 11.27
CA TYR A 469 6.58 23.02 9.98
C TYR A 469 6.03 21.61 10.20
N VAL A 470 4.75 21.39 9.87
CA VAL A 470 3.99 20.17 10.19
C VAL A 470 3.98 19.25 8.99
N TYR A 471 4.28 17.97 9.19
CA TYR A 471 4.34 16.97 8.12
C TYR A 471 2.95 16.59 7.60
N HIS A 472 2.85 16.40 6.29
CA HIS A 472 1.66 15.83 5.65
C HIS A 472 1.58 14.31 5.85
N GLY A 473 0.37 13.74 5.88
CA GLY A 473 0.17 12.30 5.94
C GLY A 473 0.75 11.58 4.72
N ASN A 474 1.35 10.40 4.91
CA ASN A 474 1.97 9.62 3.83
C ASN A 474 2.10 8.14 4.25
N ASP A 475 2.10 7.22 3.28
CA ASP A 475 2.27 5.77 3.43
C ASP A 475 3.67 5.25 3.03
N GLY A 476 4.47 6.11 2.37
CA GLY A 476 5.77 5.79 1.80
C GLY A 476 5.73 5.12 0.43
N THR A 477 4.64 5.26 -0.34
CA THR A 477 4.55 4.74 -1.73
C THR A 477 4.45 5.84 -2.79
N SER A 478 4.09 7.06 -2.41
CA SER A 478 3.85 8.17 -3.36
C SER A 478 4.08 9.56 -2.73
N PHE A 479 3.62 10.62 -3.40
CA PHE A 479 3.59 11.95 -2.81
C PHE A 479 2.73 11.98 -1.53
N PRO A 480 3.03 12.87 -0.56
CA PRO A 480 2.20 12.99 0.63
C PRO A 480 0.78 13.48 0.29
N TRP A 481 -0.16 13.17 1.19
CA TRP A 481 -1.53 13.63 1.17
C TRP A 481 -1.56 15.08 1.69
N ASN A 482 -1.19 16.01 0.82
CA ASN A 482 -0.86 17.39 1.17
C ASN A 482 -2.03 18.26 1.69
N ASP A 483 -3.26 17.75 1.71
CA ASP A 483 -4.40 18.35 2.42
C ASP A 483 -4.61 17.76 3.84
N THR A 484 -3.63 17.01 4.36
CA THR A 484 -3.66 16.36 5.67
C THR A 484 -2.45 16.72 6.56
N ALA A 485 -2.55 16.46 7.86
CA ALA A 485 -1.51 16.66 8.87
C ALA A 485 -1.27 15.35 9.65
N GLN A 486 -0.03 14.87 9.66
CA GLN A 486 0.37 13.57 10.20
C GLN A 486 0.49 13.57 11.73
N LEU A 487 -0.18 12.62 12.39
CA LEU A 487 -0.13 12.46 13.85
C LEU A 487 1.16 11.78 14.33
N ASP A 488 1.69 12.20 15.48
CA ASP A 488 2.86 11.61 16.14
C ASP A 488 2.46 10.46 17.07
N TYR A 489 2.48 9.24 16.52
CA TYR A 489 2.19 8.01 17.26
C TYR A 489 3.25 7.64 18.31
N THR A 490 4.38 8.34 18.43
CA THR A 490 5.29 8.17 19.57
C THR A 490 4.77 8.82 20.85
N ASN A 491 3.90 9.84 20.74
CA ASN A 491 3.24 10.45 21.89
C ASN A 491 2.10 9.54 22.42
N PRO A 492 2.14 9.09 23.68
CA PRO A 492 1.07 8.25 24.25
C PRO A 492 -0.28 8.97 24.40
N GLU A 493 -0.29 10.31 24.52
CA GLU A 493 -1.52 11.10 24.57
C GLU A 493 -2.29 11.01 23.24
N VAL A 494 -1.57 11.06 22.11
CA VAL A 494 -2.14 10.91 20.77
C VAL A 494 -2.75 9.51 20.59
N ARG A 495 -2.06 8.46 21.07
CA ARG A 495 -2.56 7.08 20.99
C ARG A 495 -3.88 6.92 21.75
N GLU A 496 -3.97 7.42 22.99
CA GLU A 496 -5.23 7.36 23.75
C GLU A 496 -6.32 8.26 23.16
N ALA A 497 -5.99 9.46 22.67
CA ALA A 497 -6.95 10.35 22.01
C ALA A 497 -7.60 9.69 20.78
N VAL A 498 -6.79 9.06 19.92
CA VAL A 498 -7.31 8.31 18.77
C VAL A 498 -8.10 7.08 19.23
N ILE A 499 -7.66 6.33 20.24
CA ILE A 499 -8.45 5.22 20.81
C ILE A 499 -9.83 5.71 21.30
N GLN A 500 -9.92 6.85 21.97
CA GLN A 500 -11.20 7.41 22.43
C GLN A 500 -12.10 7.82 21.26
N VAL A 501 -11.55 8.36 20.16
CA VAL A 501 -12.30 8.58 18.91
C VAL A 501 -12.80 7.26 18.32
N ILE A 502 -11.95 6.24 18.22
CA ILE A 502 -12.35 4.91 17.70
C ILE A 502 -13.49 4.33 18.55
N LEU A 503 -13.41 4.45 19.88
CA LEU A 503 -14.46 4.01 20.81
C LEU A 503 -15.74 4.86 20.68
N HIS A 504 -15.64 6.16 20.36
CA HIS A 504 -16.79 7.01 20.05
C HIS A 504 -17.48 6.61 18.73
N VAL A 505 -16.70 6.33 17.68
CA VAL A 505 -17.23 5.81 16.40
C VAL A 505 -17.88 4.44 16.62
N ALA A 506 -17.24 3.54 17.36
CA ALA A 506 -17.76 2.20 17.68
C ALA A 506 -19.10 2.20 18.42
N ARG A 507 -19.32 3.18 19.31
CA ARG A 507 -20.61 3.38 20.01
C ARG A 507 -21.74 3.79 19.07
N ASN A 508 -21.42 4.28 17.86
CA ASN A 508 -22.38 4.77 16.88
C ASN A 508 -22.52 3.88 15.64
N PHE A 509 -21.47 3.15 15.26
CA PHE A 509 -21.39 2.30 14.07
C PHE A 509 -20.91 0.88 14.46
N PRO A 510 -21.76 -0.15 14.37
CA PRO A 510 -21.38 -1.54 14.64
C PRO A 510 -20.31 -2.11 13.70
N VAL A 511 -19.96 -1.40 12.62
CA VAL A 511 -18.90 -1.76 11.68
C VAL A 511 -18.01 -0.53 11.44
N ILE A 512 -16.70 -0.69 11.56
CA ILE A 512 -15.72 0.36 11.26
C ILE A 512 -14.75 -0.16 10.21
N ARG A 513 -14.57 0.59 9.11
CA ARG A 513 -13.46 0.41 8.17
C ARG A 513 -12.37 1.43 8.49
N PHE A 514 -11.18 0.93 8.86
CA PHE A 514 -9.99 1.75 9.05
C PHE A 514 -9.28 1.98 7.72
N ASP A 515 -9.08 3.25 7.37
CA ASP A 515 -8.31 3.72 6.22
C ASP A 515 -6.80 3.54 6.46
N ALA A 516 -6.08 3.10 5.42
CA ALA A 516 -4.61 2.98 5.42
C ALA A 516 -4.01 2.33 6.69
N ALA A 517 -4.67 1.31 7.25
CA ALA A 517 -4.39 0.81 8.59
C ALA A 517 -2.96 0.23 8.76
N MET A 518 -2.37 -0.27 7.67
CA MET A 518 -0.98 -0.74 7.63
C MET A 518 0.05 0.33 8.03
N THR A 519 -0.24 1.62 7.83
CA THR A 519 0.64 2.74 8.23
C THR A 519 0.87 2.81 9.74
N LEU A 520 -0.13 2.39 10.53
CA LEU A 520 -0.12 2.45 12.00
C LEU A 520 0.31 1.16 12.70
N ALA A 521 0.71 0.13 11.96
CA ALA A 521 1.42 -0.98 12.57
C ALA A 521 2.80 -0.49 13.07
N LYS A 522 3.24 -0.93 14.25
CA LYS A 522 4.47 -0.47 14.92
C LYS A 522 5.72 -0.48 14.00
N LYS A 523 5.83 -1.48 13.12
CA LYS A 523 6.88 -1.56 12.07
C LYS A 523 6.86 -0.36 11.11
N HIS A 524 5.68 0.05 10.65
CA HIS A 524 5.53 1.08 9.63
C HIS A 524 5.61 2.50 10.21
N ILE A 525 5.13 2.72 11.43
CA ILE A 525 5.39 3.97 12.18
C ILE A 525 6.91 4.19 12.28
N GLN A 526 7.69 3.15 12.60
CA GLN A 526 9.16 3.21 12.59
C GLN A 526 9.71 3.45 11.17
N ARG A 527 9.39 2.60 10.19
CA ARG A 527 9.88 2.68 8.79
C ARG A 527 9.69 4.06 8.17
N LEU A 528 8.53 4.68 8.38
CA LEU A 528 8.14 5.92 7.70
C LEU A 528 8.67 7.15 8.42
N TRP A 529 8.48 7.21 9.74
CA TRP A 529 8.66 8.46 10.49
C TRP A 529 9.92 8.50 11.34
N PHE A 530 10.47 7.34 11.70
CA PHE A 530 11.63 7.19 12.60
C PHE A 530 12.55 6.02 12.17
N PRO A 531 13.01 5.96 10.90
CA PRO A 531 13.74 4.81 10.39
C PRO A 531 15.09 4.61 11.10
N GLU A 532 15.55 3.37 11.17
CA GLU A 532 16.91 3.09 11.67
C GLU A 532 17.95 3.51 10.62
N PRO A 533 19.16 3.94 11.04
CA PRO A 533 20.24 4.29 10.12
C PRO A 533 20.54 3.16 9.12
N GLY A 534 20.44 3.45 7.82
CA GLY A 534 20.62 2.49 6.72
C GLY A 534 19.32 1.81 6.25
N ALA A 535 18.18 2.16 6.86
CA ALA A 535 16.84 1.73 6.49
C ALA A 535 15.89 2.91 6.20
N GLY A 536 16.44 4.10 5.94
CA GLY A 536 15.72 5.32 5.62
C GLY A 536 15.28 5.44 4.16
N GLY A 537 14.97 6.66 3.73
CA GLY A 537 14.52 6.97 2.36
C GLY A 537 13.00 6.99 2.14
N ALA A 538 12.21 6.28 2.96
CA ALA A 538 10.78 6.08 2.70
C ALA A 538 9.93 7.37 2.70
N ILE A 539 10.26 8.35 3.56
CA ILE A 539 9.67 9.69 3.57
C ILE A 539 10.80 10.73 3.50
N PRO A 540 10.86 11.62 2.50
CA PRO A 540 11.92 12.62 2.40
C PRO A 540 12.01 13.51 3.65
N SER A 541 13.24 13.82 4.06
CA SER A 541 13.65 14.49 5.31
C SER A 541 13.41 13.75 6.63
N ARG A 542 12.85 12.53 6.65
CA ARG A 542 12.61 11.82 7.92
C ARG A 542 13.80 11.04 8.46
N SER A 543 14.76 10.64 7.63
CA SER A 543 15.93 9.86 8.08
C SER A 543 16.84 10.64 9.04
N GLN A 544 16.78 11.98 9.03
CA GLN A 544 17.50 12.82 10.00
C GLN A 544 16.94 12.68 11.43
N PHE A 545 15.68 12.27 11.56
CA PHE A 545 14.99 11.97 12.83
C PHE A 545 15.02 10.48 13.19
N GLY A 546 15.82 9.68 12.48
CA GLY A 546 15.96 8.24 12.74
C GLY A 546 16.53 7.93 14.12
N ILE A 547 15.96 6.91 14.77
CA ILE A 547 16.35 6.40 16.11
C ILE A 547 16.50 4.88 16.04
N THR A 548 17.18 4.28 17.02
CA THR A 548 17.37 2.82 17.07
C THR A 548 16.08 2.09 17.42
N LYS A 549 16.04 0.78 17.12
CA LYS A 549 14.91 -0.09 17.50
C LYS A 549 14.55 -0.01 18.98
N HIS A 550 15.55 0.06 19.86
CA HIS A 550 15.36 0.16 21.30
C HIS A 550 14.65 1.47 21.70
N GLU A 551 15.17 2.62 21.24
CA GLU A 551 14.59 3.93 21.54
C GLU A 551 13.17 4.10 20.96
N PHE A 552 12.89 3.46 19.83
CA PHE A 552 11.54 3.42 19.26
C PHE A 552 10.61 2.53 20.09
N ASP A 553 11.05 1.34 20.45
CA ASP A 553 10.27 0.39 21.25
C ASP A 553 10.04 0.89 22.69
N GLU A 554 10.87 1.77 23.24
CA GLU A 554 10.60 2.47 24.51
C GLU A 554 9.48 3.52 24.40
N LYS A 555 9.34 4.20 23.25
CA LYS A 555 8.28 5.21 23.02
C LYS A 555 6.94 4.59 22.62
N VAL A 556 7.01 3.50 21.86
CA VAL A 556 5.87 2.73 21.36
C VAL A 556 6.01 1.29 21.86
N PRO A 557 5.80 1.01 23.17
CA PRO A 557 6.04 -0.30 23.76
C PRO A 557 5.11 -1.37 23.19
N GLU A 558 3.80 -1.12 23.23
CA GLU A 558 2.78 -2.00 22.69
C GLU A 558 2.48 -1.68 21.22
N GLU A 559 1.73 -2.57 20.59
CA GLU A 559 1.27 -2.45 19.21
C GLU A 559 -0.10 -1.77 19.18
N PHE A 560 -0.19 -0.57 18.60
CA PHE A 560 -1.38 0.29 18.68
C PHE A 560 -2.68 -0.44 18.30
N TRP A 561 -2.66 -1.21 17.22
CA TRP A 561 -3.82 -1.97 16.78
C TRP A 561 -4.24 -3.09 17.75
N ARG A 562 -3.29 -3.66 18.49
CA ARG A 562 -3.58 -4.66 19.53
C ARG A 562 -4.29 -4.01 20.71
N GLU A 563 -3.85 -2.82 21.10
CA GLU A 563 -4.52 -1.99 22.13
C GLU A 563 -5.94 -1.62 21.69
N VAL A 564 -6.12 -1.11 20.47
CA VAL A 564 -7.45 -0.78 19.89
C VAL A 564 -8.40 -1.98 19.94
N VAL A 565 -7.96 -3.15 19.48
CA VAL A 565 -8.81 -4.36 19.45
C VAL A 565 -9.15 -4.84 20.87
N ASP A 566 -8.20 -4.81 21.80
CA ASP A 566 -8.44 -5.19 23.20
C ASP A 566 -9.41 -4.21 23.90
N ARG A 567 -9.27 -2.89 23.66
CA ARG A 567 -10.17 -1.85 24.17
C ARG A 567 -11.58 -1.97 23.61
N VAL A 568 -11.72 -2.19 22.30
CA VAL A 568 -13.01 -2.43 21.65
C VAL A 568 -13.68 -3.68 22.21
N ALA A 569 -12.94 -4.78 22.36
CA ALA A 569 -13.47 -6.03 22.94
C ALA A 569 -13.89 -5.89 24.43
N ALA A 570 -13.34 -4.93 25.16
CA ALA A 570 -13.68 -4.66 26.57
C ALA A 570 -14.83 -3.65 26.74
N GLU A 571 -14.85 -2.57 25.95
CA GLU A 571 -15.78 -1.44 26.13
C GLU A 571 -17.00 -1.48 25.19
N VAL A 572 -16.85 -2.02 23.98
CA VAL A 572 -17.85 -2.00 22.89
C VAL A 572 -17.84 -3.32 22.10
N PRO A 573 -18.12 -4.47 22.75
CA PRO A 573 -17.86 -5.79 22.19
C PRO A 573 -18.77 -6.23 21.03
N ASP A 574 -19.69 -5.39 20.53
CA ASP A 574 -20.54 -5.68 19.36
C ASP A 574 -20.10 -4.87 18.11
N THR A 575 -18.82 -4.53 18.02
CA THR A 575 -18.23 -3.79 16.90
C THR A 575 -17.34 -4.69 16.04
N LEU A 576 -17.64 -4.78 14.74
CA LEU A 576 -16.76 -5.40 13.75
C LEU A 576 -15.70 -4.38 13.33
N LEU A 577 -14.44 -4.79 13.43
CA LEU A 577 -13.28 -4.00 13.02
C LEU A 577 -12.70 -4.54 11.71
N LEU A 578 -12.68 -3.70 10.69
CA LEU A 578 -12.23 -4.00 9.33
C LEU A 578 -11.02 -3.12 9.01
N ALA A 579 -9.87 -3.74 8.74
CA ALA A 579 -8.67 -3.02 8.29
C ALA A 579 -8.57 -3.00 6.76
N GLU A 580 -8.43 -1.82 6.16
CA GLU A 580 -7.66 -1.75 4.92
C GLU A 580 -6.18 -1.91 5.28
N ALA A 581 -5.62 -3.07 4.94
CA ALA A 581 -4.19 -3.29 5.02
C ALA A 581 -3.73 -4.03 3.76
N PHE A 582 -2.54 -3.66 3.30
CA PHE A 582 -1.84 -4.29 2.19
C PHE A 582 -0.44 -4.69 2.68
N TRP A 583 0.51 -4.86 1.76
CA TRP A 583 1.93 -5.14 2.06
C TRP A 583 2.14 -6.39 2.93
N LEU A 584 1.33 -7.43 2.71
CA LEU A 584 1.53 -8.79 3.25
C LEU A 584 1.21 -8.92 4.74
N MET A 585 0.56 -7.89 5.28
CA MET A 585 0.16 -7.84 6.67
C MET A 585 -1.23 -8.43 6.89
N GLU A 586 -1.92 -8.95 5.87
CA GLU A 586 -3.31 -9.42 5.97
C GLU A 586 -3.43 -10.51 7.04
N GLY A 587 -2.52 -11.49 7.00
CA GLY A 587 -2.37 -12.51 8.04
C GLY A 587 -2.06 -11.90 9.41
N TYR A 588 -1.07 -11.02 9.50
CA TYR A 588 -0.67 -10.36 10.75
C TYR A 588 -1.82 -9.56 11.40
N PHE A 589 -2.57 -8.77 10.62
CA PHE A 589 -3.71 -7.98 11.08
C PHE A 589 -4.81 -8.86 11.68
N VAL A 590 -5.21 -9.96 11.03
CA VAL A 590 -6.29 -10.79 11.54
C VAL A 590 -5.84 -11.78 12.61
N ARG A 591 -4.66 -12.39 12.44
CA ARG A 591 -4.15 -13.48 13.28
C ARG A 591 -3.41 -12.98 14.52
N THR A 592 -2.65 -11.89 14.44
CA THR A 592 -1.84 -11.37 15.57
C THR A 592 -2.47 -10.12 16.19
N LEU A 593 -2.79 -9.11 15.37
CA LEU A 593 -3.43 -7.87 15.84
C LEU A 593 -4.90 -8.09 16.24
N GLY A 594 -5.55 -9.11 15.69
CA GLY A 594 -6.90 -9.53 16.07
C GLY A 594 -8.01 -8.75 15.36
N MET A 595 -7.73 -8.07 14.24
CA MET A 595 -8.79 -7.46 13.44
C MET A 595 -9.80 -8.50 12.98
N HIS A 596 -11.08 -8.14 13.01
CA HIS A 596 -12.14 -9.07 12.64
C HIS A 596 -12.07 -9.38 11.14
N ARG A 597 -11.79 -8.36 10.32
CA ARG A 597 -11.70 -8.45 8.86
C ARG A 597 -10.51 -7.65 8.29
N VAL A 598 -10.01 -8.03 7.12
CA VAL A 598 -8.95 -7.31 6.38
C VAL A 598 -9.18 -7.37 4.87
N TYR A 599 -8.82 -6.32 4.11
CA TYR A 599 -8.95 -6.31 2.63
C TYR A 599 -8.17 -7.44 1.93
N ASN A 600 -8.71 -7.89 0.78
CA ASN A 600 -8.11 -8.90 -0.09
C ASN A 600 -8.18 -8.46 -1.57
N SER A 601 -7.30 -7.54 -1.96
CA SER A 601 -7.20 -7.06 -3.36
C SER A 601 -6.79 -8.15 -4.35
N ALA A 602 -6.19 -9.26 -3.87
CA ALA A 602 -5.86 -10.41 -4.70
C ALA A 602 -7.09 -11.10 -5.28
N PHE A 603 -8.25 -11.08 -4.59
CA PHE A 603 -9.52 -11.51 -5.19
C PHE A 603 -9.82 -10.70 -6.46
N MET A 604 -9.78 -9.36 -6.35
CA MET A 604 -10.19 -8.47 -7.43
C MET A 604 -9.23 -8.56 -8.63
N HIS A 605 -7.93 -8.33 -8.41
CA HIS A 605 -6.96 -8.25 -9.52
C HIS A 605 -6.75 -9.61 -10.21
N MET A 606 -6.54 -10.70 -9.45
CA MET A 606 -6.20 -11.99 -10.07
C MET A 606 -7.39 -12.58 -10.83
N LEU A 607 -8.63 -12.38 -10.35
CA LEU A 607 -9.82 -12.84 -11.06
C LEU A 607 -10.16 -11.97 -12.28
N ARG A 608 -9.85 -10.66 -12.23
CA ARG A 608 -9.95 -9.75 -13.38
C ARG A 608 -8.98 -10.17 -14.50
N ASP A 609 -7.71 -10.29 -14.15
CA ASP A 609 -6.61 -10.54 -15.09
C ASP A 609 -6.45 -12.03 -15.47
N GLU A 610 -7.29 -12.90 -14.91
CA GLU A 610 -7.31 -14.36 -15.12
C GLU A 610 -6.03 -15.07 -14.68
N ASP A 611 -5.38 -14.54 -13.65
CA ASP A 611 -4.27 -15.14 -12.90
C ASP A 611 -4.75 -16.28 -11.98
N ASN A 612 -5.64 -17.13 -12.51
CA ASN A 612 -6.47 -18.07 -11.76
C ASN A 612 -5.65 -19.05 -10.91
N ALA A 613 -4.54 -19.55 -11.46
CA ALA A 613 -3.59 -20.40 -10.75
C ALA A 613 -2.92 -19.71 -9.54
N LYS A 614 -2.66 -18.39 -9.61
CA LYS A 614 -2.11 -17.62 -8.48
C LYS A 614 -3.15 -17.51 -7.36
N TYR A 615 -4.41 -17.22 -7.71
CA TYR A 615 -5.47 -17.07 -6.71
C TYR A 615 -5.86 -18.42 -6.08
N ARG A 616 -5.94 -19.50 -6.87
CA ARG A 616 -6.10 -20.87 -6.34
C ARG A 616 -4.94 -21.25 -5.42
N LEU A 617 -3.70 -20.89 -5.75
CA LEU A 617 -2.54 -21.11 -4.88
C LEU A 617 -2.64 -20.30 -3.57
N ALA A 618 -3.09 -19.04 -3.61
CA ALA A 618 -3.32 -18.23 -2.41
C ALA A 618 -4.32 -18.88 -1.45
N ILE A 619 -5.44 -19.40 -1.97
CA ILE A 619 -6.44 -20.14 -1.16
C ILE A 619 -5.84 -21.45 -0.63
N LYS A 620 -5.16 -22.25 -1.48
CA LYS A 620 -4.49 -23.51 -1.08
C LYS A 620 -3.49 -23.26 0.07
N ASN A 621 -2.61 -22.26 -0.06
CA ASN A 621 -1.65 -21.87 0.98
C ASN A 621 -2.36 -21.44 2.27
N THR A 622 -3.43 -20.64 2.17
CA THR A 622 -4.21 -20.20 3.33
C THR A 622 -4.84 -21.39 4.06
N LEU A 623 -5.41 -22.36 3.33
CA LEU A 623 -6.02 -23.56 3.91
C LEU A 623 -4.99 -24.53 4.54
N GLU A 624 -3.78 -24.62 4.01
CA GLU A 624 -2.71 -25.45 4.57
C GLU A 624 -2.02 -24.80 5.79
N PHE A 625 -2.00 -23.47 5.87
CA PHE A 625 -1.44 -22.71 6.99
C PHE A 625 -2.45 -22.46 8.12
N ASP A 626 -3.53 -21.74 7.83
CA ASP A 626 -4.60 -21.44 8.78
C ASP A 626 -5.93 -21.04 8.07
N PRO A 627 -6.91 -21.96 7.97
CA PRO A 627 -8.22 -21.67 7.41
C PRO A 627 -8.95 -20.47 8.06
N GLN A 628 -8.67 -20.14 9.33
CA GLN A 628 -9.33 -19.03 10.03
C GLN A 628 -8.95 -17.65 9.47
N ILE A 629 -7.94 -17.56 8.61
CA ILE A 629 -7.64 -16.33 7.85
C ILE A 629 -8.65 -16.15 6.70
N LEU A 630 -9.04 -17.23 6.02
CA LEU A 630 -9.90 -17.17 4.83
C LEU A 630 -11.29 -16.57 5.13
N LYS A 631 -11.88 -16.89 6.30
CA LYS A 631 -13.15 -16.28 6.76
C LYS A 631 -13.06 -14.78 7.10
N ARG A 632 -11.85 -14.21 7.13
CA ARG A 632 -11.58 -12.83 7.58
C ARG A 632 -11.18 -11.89 6.45
N TYR A 633 -10.90 -12.39 5.24
CA TYR A 633 -10.74 -11.52 4.08
C TYR A 633 -12.03 -10.74 3.77
N VAL A 634 -11.90 -9.52 3.28
CA VAL A 634 -12.95 -8.75 2.60
C VAL A 634 -12.70 -8.89 1.10
N ASN A 635 -13.59 -9.62 0.43
CA ASN A 635 -13.56 -9.79 -1.01
C ASN A 635 -14.42 -8.68 -1.65
N PHE A 636 -14.00 -8.13 -2.78
CA PHE A 636 -14.73 -7.09 -3.49
C PHE A 636 -14.43 -7.11 -5.00
N MET A 637 -15.38 -6.61 -5.81
CA MET A 637 -15.17 -6.40 -7.25
C MET A 637 -14.74 -4.96 -7.58
N ASN A 638 -15.05 -4.00 -6.71
CA ASN A 638 -14.39 -2.71 -6.63
C ASN A 638 -14.54 -2.11 -5.22
N ASN A 639 -13.66 -1.17 -4.89
CA ASN A 639 -13.81 -0.24 -3.78
C ASN A 639 -13.93 1.20 -4.37
N PRO A 640 -13.88 2.30 -3.57
CA PRO A 640 -13.90 3.67 -4.10
C PRO A 640 -12.65 4.04 -4.94
N ASP A 641 -11.51 3.47 -4.56
CA ASP A 641 -10.18 3.83 -5.07
C ASP A 641 -9.79 3.05 -6.33
N GLU A 642 -10.55 2.01 -6.67
CA GLU A 642 -10.43 1.17 -7.86
C GLU A 642 -11.42 1.55 -8.97
N LYS A 643 -11.24 0.94 -10.15
CA LYS A 643 -12.21 1.05 -11.26
C LYS A 643 -13.53 0.36 -10.92
N THR A 644 -14.64 0.85 -11.46
CA THR A 644 -15.97 0.26 -11.22
C THR A 644 -16.04 -1.20 -11.68
N ALA A 645 -16.87 -2.02 -11.02
CA ALA A 645 -16.94 -3.45 -11.35
C ALA A 645 -17.32 -3.72 -12.82
N VAL A 646 -18.12 -2.84 -13.44
CA VAL A 646 -18.48 -2.94 -14.86
C VAL A 646 -17.30 -2.62 -15.79
N GLU A 647 -16.43 -1.65 -15.46
CA GLU A 647 -15.19 -1.41 -16.20
C GLU A 647 -14.20 -2.58 -16.10
N GLN A 648 -14.16 -3.26 -14.94
CA GLN A 648 -13.18 -4.33 -14.68
C GLN A 648 -13.64 -5.71 -15.19
N PHE A 649 -14.93 -6.03 -15.10
CA PHE A 649 -15.47 -7.37 -15.39
C PHE A 649 -16.56 -7.41 -16.49
N GLY A 650 -16.98 -6.25 -17.02
CA GLY A 650 -18.14 -6.12 -17.90
C GLY A 650 -19.47 -6.29 -17.17
N ASN A 651 -20.56 -6.51 -17.92
CA ASN A 651 -21.91 -6.83 -17.41
C ASN A 651 -22.40 -8.25 -17.81
N GLY A 652 -21.52 -9.09 -18.37
CA GLY A 652 -21.84 -10.45 -18.85
C GLY A 652 -21.53 -11.58 -17.87
N ASP A 653 -21.42 -12.82 -18.36
CA ASP A 653 -21.22 -14.00 -17.49
C ASP A 653 -19.91 -13.97 -16.67
N LYS A 654 -18.84 -13.27 -17.12
CA LYS A 654 -17.65 -13.06 -16.28
C LYS A 654 -18.00 -12.30 -15.01
N TYR A 655 -18.70 -11.17 -15.13
CA TYR A 655 -19.20 -10.40 -13.99
C TYR A 655 -20.02 -11.27 -13.02
N PHE A 656 -21.00 -12.03 -13.54
CA PHE A 656 -21.85 -12.86 -12.68
C PHE A 656 -21.13 -14.04 -12.04
N GLY A 657 -20.11 -14.60 -12.71
CA GLY A 657 -19.23 -15.62 -12.13
C GLY A 657 -18.43 -15.08 -10.94
N ILE A 658 -17.83 -13.89 -11.08
CA ILE A 658 -17.10 -13.23 -9.98
C ILE A 658 -18.05 -12.77 -8.87
N ALA A 659 -19.24 -12.25 -9.19
CA ALA A 659 -20.25 -11.90 -8.19
C ALA A 659 -20.78 -13.14 -7.44
N THR A 660 -20.82 -14.30 -8.10
CA THR A 660 -21.10 -15.59 -7.44
C THR A 660 -19.97 -15.94 -6.47
N LEU A 661 -18.71 -15.96 -6.94
CA LEU A 661 -17.54 -16.20 -6.08
C LEU A 661 -17.47 -15.25 -4.87
N LEU A 662 -17.75 -13.97 -5.08
CA LEU A 662 -17.83 -12.94 -4.04
C LEU A 662 -18.84 -13.34 -2.96
N SER A 663 -20.04 -13.76 -3.37
CA SER A 663 -21.15 -14.11 -2.47
C SER A 663 -20.90 -15.41 -1.68
N THR A 664 -20.23 -16.39 -2.29
CA THR A 664 -20.17 -17.78 -1.79
C THR A 664 -18.82 -18.28 -1.30
N LEU A 665 -17.74 -17.48 -1.39
CA LEU A 665 -16.52 -17.75 -0.64
C LEU A 665 -16.67 -17.35 0.85
N PRO A 666 -15.94 -18.00 1.77
CA PRO A 666 -15.69 -17.47 3.10
C PRO A 666 -14.95 -16.12 3.01
N GLY A 667 -15.13 -15.28 4.03
CA GLY A 667 -14.75 -13.86 3.98
C GLY A 667 -15.96 -12.96 3.73
N LEU A 668 -15.85 -11.68 4.08
CA LEU A 668 -16.92 -10.69 3.96
C LEU A 668 -17.08 -10.25 2.50
N PRO A 669 -18.26 -10.42 1.87
CA PRO A 669 -18.55 -9.83 0.56
C PRO A 669 -18.85 -8.33 0.68
N MET A 670 -18.08 -7.52 -0.03
CA MET A 670 -18.31 -6.08 -0.18
C MET A 670 -18.66 -5.74 -1.62
N TYR A 671 -19.77 -5.03 -1.80
CA TYR A 671 -20.26 -4.52 -3.08
C TYR A 671 -19.97 -3.01 -3.18
N GLY A 672 -19.46 -2.58 -4.33
CA GLY A 672 -19.12 -1.18 -4.59
C GLY A 672 -20.34 -0.29 -4.86
N HIS A 673 -20.15 1.04 -4.73
CA HIS A 673 -21.18 2.00 -5.11
C HIS A 673 -21.53 1.83 -6.60
N GLY A 674 -22.81 1.64 -6.90
CA GLY A 674 -23.32 1.50 -8.27
C GLY A 674 -23.09 0.14 -8.91
N GLN A 675 -22.46 -0.82 -8.21
CA GLN A 675 -22.13 -2.14 -8.76
C GLN A 675 -23.38 -2.94 -9.19
N VAL A 676 -24.46 -2.90 -8.40
CA VAL A 676 -25.73 -3.55 -8.75
C VAL A 676 -26.45 -2.82 -9.89
N GLU A 677 -26.36 -1.49 -9.89
CA GLU A 677 -26.99 -0.60 -10.86
C GLU A 677 -26.27 -0.58 -12.22
N GLY A 678 -25.00 -0.97 -12.29
CA GLY A 678 -24.19 -0.98 -13.52
C GLY A 678 -23.47 0.32 -13.84
N TYR A 679 -23.37 1.25 -12.90
CA TYR A 679 -22.74 2.57 -13.10
C TYR A 679 -21.25 2.44 -13.42
N SER A 680 -20.79 3.21 -14.41
CA SER A 680 -19.41 3.24 -14.87
C SER A 680 -18.59 4.36 -14.23
N GLU A 681 -19.21 5.47 -13.79
CA GLU A 681 -18.50 6.60 -13.19
C GLU A 681 -17.80 6.20 -11.86
N LYS A 682 -16.48 6.34 -11.80
CA LYS A 682 -15.70 6.21 -10.57
C LYS A 682 -15.78 7.52 -9.77
N TYR A 683 -16.31 7.45 -8.55
CA TYR A 683 -16.46 8.60 -7.66
C TYR A 683 -15.26 8.74 -6.71
N GLY A 684 -14.40 9.72 -6.98
CA GLY A 684 -13.36 10.14 -6.03
C GLY A 684 -13.93 10.82 -4.78
N MET A 685 -13.07 11.05 -3.79
CA MET A 685 -13.47 11.51 -2.46
C MET A 685 -14.04 12.95 -2.44
N GLU A 686 -13.74 13.74 -3.47
CA GLU A 686 -14.25 15.10 -3.73
C GLU A 686 -15.61 15.17 -4.45
N PHE A 687 -16.23 14.05 -4.82
CA PHE A 687 -17.47 14.08 -5.60
C PHE A 687 -18.68 14.36 -4.70
N ARG A 688 -19.32 15.52 -4.89
CA ARG A 688 -20.60 15.90 -4.26
C ARG A 688 -21.84 15.37 -5.01
N ARG A 689 -21.67 15.00 -6.29
CA ARG A 689 -22.71 14.51 -7.19
C ARG A 689 -22.09 13.69 -8.32
N ALA A 690 -22.89 12.84 -8.96
CA ALA A 690 -22.51 12.22 -10.23
C ALA A 690 -22.44 13.28 -11.34
N LYS A 691 -21.43 13.18 -12.21
CA LYS A 691 -21.23 14.08 -13.36
C LYS A 691 -21.76 13.45 -14.65
N LEU A 692 -21.79 12.12 -14.72
CA LEU A 692 -22.51 11.38 -15.74
C LEU A 692 -24.00 11.24 -15.36
N ASP A 693 -24.87 11.20 -16.36
CA ASP A 693 -26.31 10.99 -16.19
C ASP A 693 -26.65 9.52 -16.49
N GLU A 694 -26.11 8.62 -15.66
CA GLU A 694 -26.27 7.17 -15.84
C GLU A 694 -27.63 6.68 -15.33
N SER A 695 -28.36 5.94 -16.17
CA SER A 695 -29.50 5.12 -15.78
C SER A 695 -29.06 3.70 -15.41
N PRO A 696 -29.69 3.01 -14.45
CA PRO A 696 -29.39 1.61 -14.15
C PRO A 696 -29.54 0.68 -15.37
N ASP A 697 -28.70 -0.35 -15.46
CA ASP A 697 -28.86 -1.46 -16.41
C ASP A 697 -29.89 -2.46 -15.85
N ASP A 698 -31.15 -2.33 -16.30
CA ASP A 698 -32.25 -3.23 -15.92
C ASP A 698 -31.93 -4.72 -16.12
N GLY A 699 -31.10 -5.05 -17.12
CA GLY A 699 -30.66 -6.42 -17.40
C GLY A 699 -29.65 -6.92 -16.36
N LEU A 700 -28.69 -6.08 -15.98
CA LEU A 700 -27.74 -6.36 -14.90
C LEU A 700 -28.46 -6.47 -13.55
N VAL A 701 -29.41 -5.58 -13.24
CA VAL A 701 -30.22 -5.64 -12.01
C VAL A 701 -31.05 -6.92 -11.96
N SER A 702 -31.78 -7.24 -13.03
CA SER A 702 -32.55 -8.50 -13.15
C SER A 702 -31.66 -9.74 -13.01
N GLY A 703 -30.44 -9.68 -13.54
CA GLY A 703 -29.44 -10.75 -13.40
C GLY A 703 -28.97 -10.95 -11.96
N HIS A 704 -28.86 -9.88 -11.16
CA HIS A 704 -28.58 -9.99 -9.72
C HIS A 704 -29.77 -10.60 -8.96
N GLU A 705 -31.00 -10.22 -9.29
CA GLU A 705 -32.22 -10.78 -8.70
C GLU A 705 -32.36 -12.29 -8.96
N TRP A 706 -31.99 -12.74 -10.16
CA TRP A 706 -32.03 -14.16 -10.53
C TRP A 706 -30.85 -14.98 -9.98
N ARG A 707 -29.61 -14.46 -10.06
CA ARG A 707 -28.38 -15.22 -9.77
C ARG A 707 -27.79 -14.97 -8.38
N ILE A 708 -27.86 -13.74 -7.86
CA ILE A 708 -26.97 -13.27 -6.78
C ILE A 708 -27.70 -13.06 -5.45
N PHE A 709 -28.81 -12.29 -5.41
CA PHE A 709 -29.53 -12.03 -4.16
C PHE A 709 -30.02 -13.31 -3.45
N PRO A 710 -30.44 -14.39 -4.14
CA PRO A 710 -30.72 -15.68 -3.50
C PRO A 710 -29.52 -16.32 -2.77
N LEU A 711 -28.28 -15.99 -3.17
CA LEU A 711 -27.05 -16.43 -2.51
C LEU A 711 -26.75 -15.55 -1.29
N LEU A 712 -26.99 -14.24 -1.38
CA LEU A 712 -26.84 -13.30 -0.26
C LEU A 712 -27.81 -13.62 0.88
N HIS A 713 -29.07 -13.95 0.57
CA HIS A 713 -30.04 -14.44 1.57
C HIS A 713 -29.64 -15.78 2.21
N ARG A 714 -28.75 -16.56 1.59
CA ARG A 714 -28.15 -17.79 2.16
C ARG A 714 -26.69 -17.62 2.58
N ARG A 715 -26.25 -16.38 2.84
CA ARG A 715 -24.87 -16.05 3.22
C ARG A 715 -24.30 -16.94 4.33
N TYR A 716 -25.13 -17.33 5.30
CA TYR A 716 -24.76 -18.22 6.42
C TYR A 716 -24.20 -19.58 6.00
N LEU A 717 -24.62 -20.12 4.85
CA LEU A 717 -24.13 -21.40 4.32
C LEU A 717 -22.67 -21.32 3.84
N PHE A 718 -22.21 -20.11 3.51
CA PHE A 718 -20.92 -19.85 2.88
C PHE A 718 -19.93 -19.14 3.80
N ALA A 719 -20.38 -18.64 4.94
CA ALA A 719 -19.65 -17.66 5.73
C ALA A 719 -18.43 -18.21 6.52
N ASP A 720 -18.47 -19.46 6.94
CA ASP A 720 -17.44 -20.08 7.79
C ASP A 720 -16.57 -21.09 7.04
N VAL A 721 -15.45 -21.50 7.64
CA VAL A 721 -14.43 -22.39 7.04
C VAL A 721 -14.46 -23.80 7.60
N GLU A 722 -15.18 -24.05 8.70
CA GLU A 722 -15.19 -25.34 9.42
C GLU A 722 -15.60 -26.54 8.55
N GLN A 723 -16.42 -26.33 7.51
CA GLN A 723 -16.78 -27.34 6.51
C GLN A 723 -16.43 -26.93 5.07
N PHE A 724 -15.67 -25.85 4.88
CA PHE A 724 -15.25 -25.38 3.55
C PHE A 724 -14.21 -26.31 2.94
N LEU A 725 -14.42 -26.70 1.69
CA LEU A 725 -13.52 -27.59 0.95
C LEU A 725 -13.34 -27.10 -0.49
N LEU A 726 -12.14 -26.58 -0.80
CA LEU A 726 -11.70 -26.36 -2.17
C LEU A 726 -11.38 -27.71 -2.84
N TYR A 727 -11.79 -27.89 -4.08
CA TYR A 727 -11.49 -29.07 -4.91
C TYR A 727 -10.55 -28.73 -6.06
N ASP A 728 -9.76 -29.72 -6.48
CA ASP A 728 -9.07 -29.70 -7.78
C ASP A 728 -9.98 -30.30 -8.86
N PHE A 729 -10.07 -29.61 -10.00
CA PHE A 729 -10.85 -30.02 -11.16
C PHE A 729 -9.95 -30.81 -12.12
N TYR A 730 -10.14 -32.11 -12.24
CA TYR A 730 -9.28 -32.97 -13.05
C TYR A 730 -9.79 -33.07 -14.49
N SER A 731 -9.02 -32.52 -15.42
CA SER A 731 -9.28 -32.64 -16.85
C SER A 731 -9.07 -34.09 -17.33
N PRO A 732 -9.67 -34.52 -18.47
CA PRO A 732 -9.39 -35.80 -19.11
C PRO A 732 -7.92 -36.07 -19.47
N LYS A 733 -7.05 -35.05 -19.39
CA LYS A 733 -5.59 -35.18 -19.59
C LYS A 733 -4.83 -35.53 -18.29
N GLY A 734 -5.54 -35.70 -17.17
CA GLY A 734 -4.97 -36.02 -15.84
C GLY A 734 -4.41 -34.82 -15.06
N GLY A 735 -4.18 -33.68 -15.73
CA GLY A 735 -3.81 -32.42 -15.07
C GLY A 735 -5.00 -31.74 -14.40
N VAL A 736 -4.71 -31.03 -13.30
CA VAL A 736 -5.65 -30.08 -12.68
C VAL A 736 -5.85 -28.89 -13.61
N ASP A 737 -7.10 -28.50 -13.82
CA ASP A 737 -7.46 -27.25 -14.47
C ASP A 737 -7.54 -26.14 -13.41
N GLU A 738 -6.52 -25.29 -13.34
CA GLU A 738 -6.47 -24.19 -12.38
C GLU A 738 -7.28 -22.96 -12.87
N GLU A 739 -7.91 -23.00 -14.05
CA GLU A 739 -8.88 -21.97 -14.48
C GLU A 739 -10.28 -22.20 -13.87
N VAL A 740 -10.51 -23.37 -13.25
CA VAL A 740 -11.78 -23.73 -12.61
C VAL A 740 -11.68 -23.59 -11.10
N PHE A 741 -12.53 -22.76 -10.52
CA PHE A 741 -12.82 -22.73 -9.08
C PHE A 741 -13.94 -23.73 -8.79
N ALA A 742 -13.75 -24.62 -7.82
CA ALA A 742 -14.76 -25.56 -7.38
C ALA A 742 -14.63 -25.79 -5.87
N TYR A 743 -15.67 -25.56 -5.09
CA TYR A 743 -15.65 -25.74 -3.64
C TYR A 743 -17.03 -26.04 -3.08
N SER A 744 -17.07 -26.69 -1.91
CA SER A 744 -18.30 -26.87 -1.13
C SER A 744 -18.20 -26.21 0.24
N ASN A 745 -19.36 -25.94 0.83
CA ASN A 745 -19.51 -25.56 2.23
C ASN A 745 -20.81 -26.15 2.78
N ARG A 746 -20.92 -26.28 4.11
CA ARG A 746 -22.05 -26.97 4.77
C ARG A 746 -22.30 -26.43 6.17
N LEU A 747 -23.54 -26.05 6.45
CA LEU A 747 -24.00 -25.69 7.79
C LEU A 747 -25.25 -26.52 8.13
N ASN A 748 -25.19 -27.26 9.24
CA ASN A 748 -26.20 -28.25 9.61
C ASN A 748 -26.45 -29.24 8.44
N ASP A 749 -27.69 -29.31 7.94
CA ASP A 749 -28.09 -30.09 6.77
C ASP A 749 -28.14 -29.30 5.46
N GLU A 750 -27.97 -27.97 5.49
CA GLU A 750 -27.80 -27.18 4.27
C GLU A 750 -26.36 -27.31 3.76
N ARG A 751 -26.23 -27.43 2.44
CA ARG A 751 -24.95 -27.69 1.75
C ARG A 751 -24.96 -27.01 0.39
N GLY A 752 -23.84 -26.38 0.06
CA GLY A 752 -23.63 -25.68 -1.21
C GLY A 752 -22.41 -26.23 -1.93
N LEU A 753 -22.48 -26.30 -3.26
CA LEU A 753 -21.36 -26.63 -4.15
C LEU A 753 -21.32 -25.59 -5.27
N VAL A 754 -20.27 -24.77 -5.28
CA VAL A 754 -20.11 -23.67 -6.24
C VAL A 754 -18.93 -23.94 -7.14
N ILE A 755 -19.15 -23.73 -8.44
CA ILE A 755 -18.23 -24.13 -9.51
C ILE A 755 -18.24 -23.03 -10.57
N TYR A 756 -17.06 -22.57 -10.97
CA TYR A 756 -16.90 -21.47 -11.91
C TYR A 756 -15.63 -21.63 -12.76
N HIS A 757 -15.77 -21.50 -14.08
CA HIS A 757 -14.65 -21.49 -15.01
C HIS A 757 -14.29 -20.03 -15.36
N ASN A 758 -13.22 -19.47 -14.79
CA ASN A 758 -12.86 -18.06 -15.03
C ASN A 758 -12.07 -17.87 -16.33
N LYS A 759 -12.60 -18.40 -17.45
CA LYS A 759 -11.94 -18.36 -18.76
C LYS A 759 -12.92 -18.23 -19.91
N PHE A 760 -12.52 -17.52 -20.96
CA PHE A 760 -13.19 -17.57 -22.26
C PHE A 760 -12.74 -18.80 -23.07
N ALA A 761 -13.11 -19.99 -22.59
CA ALA A 761 -12.81 -21.28 -23.20
C ALA A 761 -13.85 -22.33 -22.78
N ASP A 762 -13.83 -23.50 -23.42
CA ASP A 762 -14.56 -24.68 -22.94
C ASP A 762 -13.61 -25.62 -22.18
N THR A 763 -14.05 -26.11 -21.02
CA THR A 763 -13.37 -27.17 -20.26
C THR A 763 -14.36 -28.23 -19.78
N ARG A 764 -13.83 -29.38 -19.36
CA ARG A 764 -14.61 -30.49 -18.80
C ARG A 764 -13.74 -31.40 -17.97
N GLY A 765 -14.32 -32.06 -16.97
CA GLY A 765 -13.54 -32.82 -16.00
C GLY A 765 -14.35 -33.33 -14.82
N TRP A 766 -13.63 -33.84 -13.82
CA TRP A 766 -14.18 -34.40 -12.60
C TRP A 766 -13.69 -33.65 -11.37
N ILE A 767 -14.60 -33.38 -10.43
CA ILE A 767 -14.27 -33.00 -9.06
C ILE A 767 -14.54 -34.20 -8.13
N LYS A 768 -13.53 -34.56 -7.32
CA LYS A 768 -13.61 -35.74 -6.44
C LYS A 768 -12.93 -35.54 -5.08
N THR A 769 -11.71 -35.04 -5.06
CA THR A 769 -10.88 -34.93 -3.85
C THR A 769 -10.56 -33.47 -3.58
N SER A 770 -10.63 -33.06 -2.31
CA SER A 770 -10.27 -31.70 -1.92
C SER A 770 -8.77 -31.43 -2.11
N ALA A 771 -8.42 -30.16 -2.25
CA ALA A 771 -7.10 -29.67 -1.90
C ALA A 771 -6.77 -30.03 -0.44
N ALA A 772 -5.49 -29.93 -0.07
CA ALA A 772 -5.09 -30.12 1.31
C ALA A 772 -5.51 -28.93 2.19
N PHE A 773 -5.84 -29.21 3.44
CA PHE A 773 -6.16 -28.21 4.46
C PHE A 773 -5.72 -28.72 5.84
N ILE A 774 -5.32 -27.84 6.76
CA ILE A 774 -4.94 -28.24 8.12
C ILE A 774 -6.18 -28.32 9.04
N ASN A 775 -6.34 -29.46 9.72
CA ASN A 775 -7.33 -29.61 10.78
C ASN A 775 -6.71 -29.18 12.13
N LYS A 776 -7.02 -27.96 12.55
CA LYS A 776 -6.58 -27.33 13.82
C LYS A 776 -6.69 -28.23 15.04
N SER A 777 -7.77 -29.00 15.19
CA SER A 777 -7.98 -29.88 16.36
C SER A 777 -7.02 -31.09 16.43
N SER A 778 -6.31 -31.38 15.34
CA SER A 778 -5.43 -32.55 15.22
C SER A 778 -4.00 -32.23 14.76
N GLY A 779 -3.74 -30.99 14.33
CA GLY A 779 -2.46 -30.55 13.74
C GLY A 779 -2.09 -31.23 12.42
N LYS A 780 -3.03 -31.95 11.78
CA LYS A 780 -2.78 -32.75 10.57
C LYS A 780 -3.39 -32.11 9.33
N THR A 781 -2.63 -32.10 8.24
CA THR A 781 -3.14 -31.83 6.89
C THR A 781 -4.03 -33.00 6.44
N LEU A 782 -5.24 -32.70 5.99
CA LEU A 782 -6.23 -33.67 5.52
C LEU A 782 -6.65 -33.37 4.07
N ARG A 783 -7.28 -34.37 3.44
CA ARG A 783 -8.09 -34.24 2.22
C ARG A 783 -9.38 -35.05 2.40
N LYS A 784 -10.47 -34.64 1.75
CA LYS A 784 -11.78 -35.31 1.80
C LYS A 784 -12.30 -35.59 0.39
N ASN A 785 -13.13 -36.62 0.25
CA ASN A 785 -13.96 -36.84 -0.94
C ASN A 785 -15.10 -35.80 -0.98
N ILE A 786 -15.53 -35.37 -2.16
CA ILE A 786 -16.70 -34.49 -2.34
C ILE A 786 -17.98 -35.05 -1.70
N ALA A 787 -18.16 -36.38 -1.73
CA ALA A 787 -19.27 -37.04 -1.05
C ALA A 787 -19.19 -36.97 0.48
N GLU A 788 -17.98 -36.84 1.06
CA GLU A 788 -17.77 -36.63 2.49
C GLU A 788 -18.03 -35.16 2.87
N GLY A 789 -17.59 -34.22 2.02
CA GLY A 789 -17.84 -32.79 2.22
C GLY A 789 -19.33 -32.44 2.22
N LEU A 790 -20.06 -32.93 1.22
CA LEU A 790 -21.50 -32.76 1.07
C LEU A 790 -22.33 -33.72 1.96
N ASN A 791 -21.69 -34.57 2.78
CA ASN A 791 -22.33 -35.55 3.66
C ASN A 791 -23.41 -36.38 2.92
N LEU A 792 -23.02 -37.04 1.82
CA LEU A 792 -23.93 -37.82 0.98
C LEU A 792 -24.07 -39.26 1.47
N HIS A 793 -25.29 -39.81 1.40
CA HIS A 793 -25.56 -41.23 1.63
C HIS A 793 -24.73 -42.12 0.68
N ARG A 794 -24.48 -43.38 1.06
CA ARG A 794 -23.74 -44.35 0.22
C ARG A 794 -24.58 -44.97 -0.90
N VAL A 795 -25.91 -44.83 -0.82
CA VAL A 795 -26.91 -45.44 -1.72
C VAL A 795 -28.05 -44.45 -1.99
N GLY A 796 -28.91 -44.76 -2.96
CA GLY A 796 -29.99 -43.89 -3.43
C GLY A 796 -29.50 -42.80 -4.40
N HIS A 797 -30.36 -41.82 -4.64
CA HIS A 797 -30.10 -40.67 -5.52
C HIS A 797 -30.19 -39.37 -4.72
N VAL A 798 -29.60 -38.32 -5.26
CA VAL A 798 -29.71 -36.96 -4.71
C VAL A 798 -30.15 -36.00 -5.80
N ILE A 799 -31.16 -35.19 -5.49
CA ILE A 799 -31.63 -34.07 -6.29
C ILE A 799 -31.02 -32.80 -5.72
N PHE A 800 -30.60 -31.86 -6.55
CA PHE A 800 -30.10 -30.55 -6.14
C PHE A 800 -30.42 -29.50 -7.22
N LYS A 801 -30.52 -28.23 -6.82
CA LYS A 801 -30.91 -27.12 -7.69
C LYS A 801 -29.72 -26.19 -7.93
N ASP A 802 -29.44 -25.88 -9.19
CA ASP A 802 -28.51 -24.80 -9.56
C ASP A 802 -29.22 -23.45 -9.48
N TYR A 803 -28.65 -22.49 -8.75
CA TYR A 803 -29.19 -21.14 -8.65
C TYR A 803 -28.78 -20.22 -9.81
N VAL A 804 -27.81 -20.61 -10.65
CA VAL A 804 -27.45 -19.83 -11.85
C VAL A 804 -28.44 -20.09 -12.99
N THR A 805 -28.78 -21.36 -13.25
CA THR A 805 -29.76 -21.76 -14.28
C THR A 805 -31.20 -21.96 -13.77
N GLN A 806 -31.40 -22.02 -12.44
CA GLN A 806 -32.66 -22.38 -11.76
C GLN A 806 -33.16 -23.81 -12.08
N LEU A 807 -32.33 -24.68 -12.68
CA LEU A 807 -32.66 -26.08 -12.99
C LEU A 807 -32.36 -27.03 -11.81
N GLU A 808 -33.19 -28.05 -11.66
CA GLU A 808 -32.94 -29.20 -10.79
C GLU A 808 -32.20 -30.32 -11.54
N TYR A 809 -31.23 -30.95 -10.88
CA TYR A 809 -30.41 -32.05 -11.37
C TYR A 809 -30.54 -33.24 -10.41
N ILE A 810 -30.43 -34.47 -10.94
CA ILE A 810 -30.41 -35.71 -10.14
C ILE A 810 -29.15 -36.49 -10.45
N ARG A 811 -28.56 -37.14 -9.44
CA ARG A 811 -27.37 -38.00 -9.56
C ARG A 811 -27.45 -39.22 -8.65
N SER A 812 -26.79 -40.31 -9.03
CA SER A 812 -26.57 -41.47 -8.15
C SER A 812 -25.57 -41.13 -7.06
N CYS A 813 -25.94 -41.32 -5.79
CA CYS A 813 -25.03 -41.06 -4.67
C CYS A 813 -23.78 -41.96 -4.75
N LYS A 814 -23.95 -43.22 -5.16
CA LYS A 814 -22.83 -44.15 -5.36
C LYS A 814 -21.84 -43.66 -6.41
N GLU A 815 -22.32 -43.09 -7.52
CA GLU A 815 -21.43 -42.54 -8.54
C GLU A 815 -20.58 -41.38 -8.01
N ILE A 816 -21.17 -40.50 -7.19
CA ILE A 816 -20.43 -39.38 -6.59
C ILE A 816 -19.35 -39.89 -5.61
N TRP A 817 -19.62 -40.96 -4.85
CA TRP A 817 -18.60 -41.61 -4.03
C TRP A 817 -17.47 -42.25 -4.87
N ASP A 818 -17.83 -43.03 -5.90
CA ASP A 818 -16.90 -43.84 -6.68
C ASP A 818 -16.07 -43.02 -7.68
N LYS A 819 -16.67 -42.02 -8.35
CA LYS A 819 -16.06 -41.21 -9.42
C LYS A 819 -15.92 -39.72 -9.10
N GLY A 820 -16.78 -39.17 -8.23
CA GLY A 820 -16.96 -37.73 -8.07
C GLY A 820 -18.06 -37.18 -8.99
N ILE A 821 -18.06 -35.87 -9.25
CA ILE A 821 -19.05 -35.22 -10.13
C ILE A 821 -18.36 -34.83 -11.45
N TYR A 822 -18.92 -35.26 -12.57
CA TYR A 822 -18.52 -34.85 -13.92
C TYR A 822 -19.29 -33.60 -14.37
N ILE A 823 -18.58 -32.64 -14.96
CA ILE A 823 -19.13 -31.36 -15.43
C ILE A 823 -18.41 -30.93 -16.72
N GLU A 824 -19.17 -30.34 -17.64
CA GLU A 824 -18.67 -29.58 -18.79
C GLU A 824 -19.03 -28.10 -18.57
N LEU A 825 -18.07 -27.20 -18.78
CA LEU A 825 -18.15 -25.77 -18.49
C LEU A 825 -17.68 -24.97 -19.71
N GLY A 826 -18.57 -24.19 -20.31
CA GLY A 826 -18.22 -23.22 -21.35
C GLY A 826 -17.55 -21.97 -20.82
N ALA A 827 -17.41 -20.97 -21.70
CA ALA A 827 -16.80 -19.68 -21.40
C ALA A 827 -17.52 -18.97 -20.24
N TYR A 828 -16.78 -18.66 -19.17
CA TYR A 828 -17.30 -18.01 -17.94
C TYR A 828 -18.51 -18.71 -17.30
N GLN A 829 -18.70 -20.02 -17.53
CA GLN A 829 -19.85 -20.75 -16.98
C GLN A 829 -19.72 -20.94 -15.46
N CYS A 830 -20.81 -20.70 -14.75
CA CYS A 830 -20.92 -20.86 -13.30
C CYS A 830 -22.13 -21.73 -12.92
N HIS A 831 -22.02 -22.46 -11.81
CA HIS A 831 -23.11 -23.16 -11.14
C HIS A 831 -23.02 -22.96 -9.62
N ALA A 832 -24.17 -22.84 -8.97
CA ALA A 832 -24.32 -22.74 -7.52
C ALA A 832 -25.37 -23.76 -7.05
N PHE A 833 -24.93 -25.00 -6.81
CA PHE A 833 -25.81 -26.12 -6.49
C PHE A 833 -26.16 -26.14 -4.99
N MET A 834 -27.44 -25.94 -4.67
CA MET A 834 -28.03 -25.95 -3.32
C MET A 834 -29.30 -26.82 -3.28
N ASP A 835 -30.09 -26.75 -2.20
CA ASP A 835 -31.35 -27.50 -2.02
C ASP A 835 -31.22 -29.01 -2.26
N TRP A 836 -30.21 -29.62 -1.63
CA TRP A 836 -29.87 -31.03 -1.78
C TRP A 836 -30.89 -31.93 -1.06
N ARG A 837 -31.65 -32.71 -1.83
CA ARG A 837 -32.73 -33.61 -1.37
C ARG A 837 -32.40 -35.06 -1.73
N PHE A 838 -32.25 -35.93 -0.74
CA PHE A 838 -32.03 -37.36 -0.96
C PHE A 838 -33.36 -38.06 -1.30
N VAL A 839 -33.34 -38.96 -2.29
CA VAL A 839 -34.51 -39.74 -2.72
C VAL A 839 -34.15 -41.22 -2.90
N GLY A 840 -35.13 -42.09 -2.63
CA GLY A 840 -34.98 -43.55 -2.68
C GLY A 840 -35.29 -44.14 -4.07
N ASP A 841 -35.86 -45.35 -4.02
CA ASP A 841 -36.66 -46.00 -5.07
C ASP A 841 -36.01 -46.35 -6.42
N SER A 842 -36.71 -47.21 -7.15
CA SER A 842 -36.44 -47.59 -8.54
C SER A 842 -36.91 -46.52 -9.53
N GLU A 843 -37.97 -45.78 -9.21
CA GLU A 843 -38.55 -44.75 -10.09
C GLU A 843 -37.60 -43.56 -10.29
N TRP A 844 -36.99 -43.07 -9.21
CA TRP A 844 -35.97 -42.02 -9.29
C TRP A 844 -34.71 -42.49 -10.03
N LYS A 845 -34.41 -43.79 -10.01
CA LYS A 845 -33.38 -44.37 -10.88
C LYS A 845 -33.76 -44.23 -12.36
N ILE A 846 -34.98 -44.63 -12.74
CA ILE A 846 -35.48 -44.50 -14.12
C ILE A 846 -35.41 -43.03 -14.57
N ILE A 847 -35.74 -42.07 -13.70
CA ILE A 847 -35.60 -40.63 -14.01
C ILE A 847 -34.12 -40.27 -14.22
N CYS A 848 -33.23 -40.65 -13.31
CA CYS A 848 -31.79 -40.37 -13.39
C CYS A 848 -31.17 -40.95 -14.67
N ASP A 849 -31.46 -42.22 -14.98
CA ASP A 849 -31.02 -42.92 -16.18
C ASP A 849 -31.60 -42.24 -17.44
N SER A 850 -32.89 -41.84 -17.44
CA SER A 850 -33.56 -41.21 -18.58
C SER A 850 -33.11 -39.77 -18.89
N LEU A 851 -32.60 -39.05 -17.88
CA LEU A 851 -32.08 -37.69 -18.03
C LEU A 851 -30.59 -37.68 -18.40
N ASN A 852 -29.86 -38.77 -18.15
CA ASN A 852 -28.44 -38.93 -18.46
C ASN A 852 -27.58 -37.69 -18.09
N GLY A 853 -27.83 -37.14 -16.90
CA GLY A 853 -27.14 -35.96 -16.38
C GLY A 853 -27.82 -34.60 -16.61
N ALA A 854 -28.79 -34.50 -17.54
CA ALA A 854 -29.47 -33.23 -17.85
C ALA A 854 -30.28 -32.67 -16.65
N GLY A 855 -30.38 -31.34 -16.59
CA GLY A 855 -31.23 -30.62 -15.64
C GLY A 855 -32.63 -30.37 -16.19
N VAL A 856 -33.62 -30.20 -15.31
CA VAL A 856 -35.01 -29.86 -15.67
C VAL A 856 -35.59 -28.80 -14.71
N PRO A 857 -36.61 -28.01 -15.09
CA PRO A 857 -37.20 -27.00 -14.20
C PRO A 857 -37.83 -27.54 -12.91
N SER A 858 -38.29 -28.81 -12.91
CA SER A 858 -38.68 -29.51 -11.69
C SER A 858 -38.57 -31.03 -11.86
N MET A 859 -37.81 -31.67 -10.98
CA MET A 859 -37.74 -33.13 -10.88
C MET A 859 -39.06 -33.73 -10.39
N GLN A 860 -39.80 -33.00 -9.54
CA GLN A 860 -41.09 -33.47 -9.03
C GLN A 860 -42.16 -33.51 -10.14
N GLU A 861 -42.16 -32.55 -11.06
CA GLU A 861 -43.01 -32.64 -12.26
C GLU A 861 -42.57 -33.77 -13.19
N LYS A 862 -41.27 -33.95 -13.40
CA LYS A 862 -40.74 -35.04 -14.24
C LYS A 862 -41.15 -36.42 -13.69
N TRP A 863 -41.13 -36.60 -12.37
CA TRP A 863 -41.66 -37.80 -11.69
C TRP A 863 -43.17 -37.93 -11.89
N LYS A 864 -43.96 -36.88 -11.62
CA LYS A 864 -45.43 -36.91 -11.82
C LYS A 864 -45.81 -37.32 -13.25
N ARG A 865 -45.15 -36.76 -14.26
CA ARG A 865 -45.40 -37.05 -15.68
C ARG A 865 -45.04 -38.47 -16.12
N LEU A 866 -44.33 -39.25 -15.29
CA LEU A 866 -43.91 -40.63 -15.59
C LEU A 866 -44.63 -41.68 -14.71
N PHE A 867 -44.98 -41.34 -13.46
CA PHE A 867 -45.49 -42.31 -12.48
C PHE A 867 -46.85 -41.96 -11.88
N SER A 868 -47.41 -40.76 -12.13
CA SER A 868 -48.80 -40.46 -11.75
C SER A 868 -49.77 -40.97 -12.81
N PHE A 869 -50.53 -42.01 -12.47
CA PHE A 869 -51.66 -42.46 -13.26
C PHE A 869 -52.70 -41.33 -13.45
N PRO A 870 -53.38 -41.24 -14.61
CA PRO A 870 -54.50 -40.32 -14.77
C PRO A 870 -55.61 -40.74 -13.80
N THR A 871 -55.99 -39.85 -12.89
CA THR A 871 -57.17 -40.06 -12.04
C THR A 871 -58.40 -40.04 -12.94
N GLU A 872 -59.24 -41.07 -12.89
CA GLU A 872 -60.43 -41.13 -13.73
C GLU A 872 -61.35 -39.94 -13.45
N ILE A 873 -61.68 -39.18 -14.50
CA ILE A 873 -62.69 -38.13 -14.42
C ILE A 873 -64.05 -38.81 -14.30
N VAL A 874 -64.55 -38.92 -13.07
CA VAL A 874 -65.91 -39.40 -12.78
C VAL A 874 -66.90 -38.44 -13.44
N ASN A 875 -67.45 -38.87 -14.57
CA ASN A 875 -68.17 -38.02 -15.51
C ASN A 875 -69.66 -37.91 -15.14
N GLU A 876 -69.97 -37.26 -14.01
CA GLU A 876 -71.33 -37.09 -13.49
C GLU A 876 -72.11 -35.95 -14.17
N LYS A 877 -72.69 -36.32 -15.31
CA LYS A 877 -74.06 -35.96 -15.79
C LYS A 877 -74.37 -34.54 -16.25
N GLU A 878 -75.06 -34.51 -17.39
CA GLU A 878 -75.76 -33.36 -17.96
C GLU A 878 -76.93 -32.89 -17.08
N VAL A 879 -77.21 -31.58 -17.13
CA VAL A 879 -78.40 -31.01 -16.46
C VAL A 879 -79.59 -31.02 -17.42
N SER A 880 -80.64 -31.80 -17.09
CA SER A 880 -81.99 -31.58 -17.60
C SER A 880 -82.83 -30.81 -16.56
N ALA A 881 -83.66 -29.87 -17.00
CA ALA A 881 -84.14 -28.77 -16.16
C ALA A 881 -85.60 -28.90 -15.68
N LYS A 882 -85.88 -28.48 -14.43
CA LYS A 882 -87.25 -28.09 -13.97
C LYS A 882 -87.29 -27.10 -12.79
N LYS A 883 -87.39 -25.81 -13.15
CA LYS A 883 -88.12 -24.67 -12.51
C LYS A 883 -88.60 -24.70 -11.04
N ARG A 884 -88.40 -23.53 -10.38
CA ARG A 884 -89.24 -22.84 -9.33
C ARG A 884 -89.16 -23.36 -7.88
N ALA A 885 -89.35 -22.54 -6.82
CA ALA A 885 -89.33 -21.06 -6.69
C ALA A 885 -89.32 -20.57 -5.21
N GLY A 886 -88.86 -19.33 -4.97
CA GLY A 886 -89.05 -18.55 -3.73
C GLY A 886 -87.97 -18.71 -2.65
N LEU A 887 -87.73 -17.76 -1.74
CA LEU A 887 -88.20 -16.36 -1.64
C LEU A 887 -87.16 -15.50 -0.84
N ASN A 888 -87.22 -14.17 -0.97
CA ASN A 888 -86.31 -13.14 -0.41
C ASN A 888 -86.87 -12.58 0.94
N PRO A 889 -86.21 -11.70 1.78
CA PRO A 889 -85.41 -10.52 1.34
C PRO A 889 -84.30 -9.85 2.24
N VAL A 890 -83.27 -9.30 1.58
CA VAL A 890 -82.72 -7.91 1.70
C VAL A 890 -82.10 -7.34 3.01
N LYS A 891 -80.82 -6.95 2.92
CA LYS A 891 -80.22 -5.58 3.12
C LYS A 891 -78.71 -5.64 2.71
N LYS A 892 -78.11 -4.99 1.69
CA LYS A 892 -78.36 -3.84 0.77
C LYS A 892 -77.71 -2.51 1.20
N ILE A 893 -76.72 -2.03 0.40
CA ILE A 893 -76.22 -0.64 0.14
C ILE A 893 -74.67 -0.63 -0.01
N LYS A 894 -73.98 0.04 -0.97
CA LYS A 894 -74.32 0.67 -2.29
C LYS A 894 -73.03 0.94 -3.10
N LYS A 895 -73.06 0.66 -4.42
CA LYS A 895 -72.45 1.44 -5.56
C LYS A 895 -70.91 1.70 -5.56
N ALA A 896 -70.25 2.08 -6.67
CA ALA A 896 -70.72 2.42 -8.02
C ALA A 896 -69.81 1.86 -9.15
N SER A 897 -70.33 1.76 -10.37
CA SER A 897 -69.57 1.55 -11.62
C SER A 897 -70.35 2.14 -12.81
N ILE A 898 -69.66 2.52 -13.90
CA ILE A 898 -70.10 3.05 -15.24
C ILE A 898 -68.95 3.93 -15.78
N LYS A 899 -68.53 4.02 -17.06
CA LYS A 899 -68.71 3.28 -18.34
C LYS A 899 -67.59 3.78 -19.28
N VAL A 900 -67.35 3.09 -20.41
CA VAL A 900 -67.35 3.65 -21.79
C VAL A 900 -67.40 2.48 -22.79
N LYS A 901 -68.04 2.66 -23.95
CA LYS A 901 -67.95 1.74 -25.09
C LYS A 901 -68.17 2.47 -26.44
N ALA A 902 -67.26 2.23 -27.39
CA ALA A 902 -67.46 2.15 -28.85
C ALA A 902 -67.80 3.37 -29.76
N VAL A 903 -66.85 3.66 -30.66
CA VAL A 903 -66.96 3.66 -32.16
C VAL A 903 -67.63 4.81 -32.95
N LYS A 904 -66.84 5.37 -33.90
CA LYS A 904 -67.12 5.74 -35.33
C LYS A 904 -65.73 5.75 -36.05
N LYS A 905 -65.40 5.10 -37.18
CA LYS A 905 -65.90 5.10 -38.60
C LYS A 905 -65.85 6.51 -39.23
N LYS A 906 -65.21 6.80 -40.39
CA LYS A 906 -64.92 6.08 -41.69
C LYS A 906 -63.49 6.45 -42.24
N LYS A 907 -62.72 5.59 -42.95
CA LYS A 907 -62.60 5.32 -44.43
C LYS A 907 -62.33 6.56 -45.34
N LYS A 908 -61.56 6.53 -46.46
CA LYS A 908 -60.54 5.59 -47.06
C LYS A 908 -60.05 6.13 -48.45
N VAL A 909 -58.80 5.88 -48.90
CA VAL A 909 -58.27 5.71 -50.31
C VAL A 909 -56.76 5.37 -50.19
N SER A 910 -56.18 4.24 -50.67
CA SER A 910 -55.91 3.71 -52.04
C SER A 910 -54.73 4.43 -52.73
N THR A 911 -53.63 3.81 -53.20
CA THR A 911 -53.41 2.59 -54.05
C THR A 911 -52.22 1.70 -53.59
N LYS A 912 -52.26 0.34 -53.64
CA LYS A 912 -51.75 -0.60 -54.69
C LYS A 912 -50.23 -0.46 -55.05
N SER A 913 -49.41 -1.52 -55.25
CA SER A 913 -49.66 -3.00 -55.28
C SER A 913 -48.40 -3.88 -55.48
N VAL A 914 -48.39 -5.14 -54.96
CA VAL A 914 -47.94 -6.43 -55.61
C VAL A 914 -46.41 -6.59 -55.96
N LYS A 915 -45.71 -7.75 -55.83
CA LYS A 915 -45.93 -9.15 -55.37
C LYS A 915 -44.61 -9.73 -54.81
N ALA A 916 -44.61 -10.97 -54.31
CA ALA A 916 -43.42 -11.69 -53.82
C ALA A 916 -42.93 -12.82 -54.77
N ILE A 917 -41.67 -13.26 -54.60
CA ILE A 917 -41.11 -14.62 -54.84
C ILE A 917 -39.66 -14.67 -54.28
N ALA A 918 -39.13 -15.87 -54.00
CA ALA A 918 -37.82 -16.14 -53.38
C ALA A 918 -36.97 -17.11 -54.27
N PRO A 919 -35.97 -17.86 -53.77
CA PRO A 919 -34.64 -17.42 -53.32
C PRO A 919 -33.47 -18.16 -54.04
N THR A 920 -32.23 -17.62 -54.00
CA THR A 920 -31.03 -18.45 -54.25
C THR A 920 -29.74 -18.00 -53.57
N LYS A 921 -28.85 -18.99 -53.41
CA LYS A 921 -27.47 -18.94 -52.90
C LYS A 921 -26.54 -18.15 -53.85
N VAL A 922 -25.40 -17.64 -53.34
CA VAL A 922 -24.04 -18.21 -53.55
C VAL A 922 -23.00 -17.35 -52.81
N SER A 923 -21.87 -17.96 -52.46
CA SER A 923 -20.76 -17.38 -51.69
C SER A 923 -19.61 -16.83 -52.55
N ALA A 924 -18.63 -16.21 -51.87
CA ALA A 924 -17.19 -16.34 -52.11
C ALA A 924 -16.39 -15.19 -52.81
N VAL A 925 -15.34 -14.75 -52.07
CA VAL A 925 -13.92 -14.71 -52.49
C VAL A 925 -13.28 -13.45 -53.14
N LYS A 926 -12.35 -12.86 -52.36
CA LYS A 926 -11.02 -12.26 -52.68
C LYS A 926 -10.86 -11.00 -53.59
N LYS A 927 -10.43 -9.92 -52.90
CA LYS A 927 -9.14 -9.18 -53.06
C LYS A 927 -8.81 -8.37 -54.35
N VAL A 928 -8.57 -7.06 -54.11
CA VAL A 928 -7.29 -6.30 -54.36
C VAL A 928 -7.10 -5.48 -55.65
N LEU A 929 -6.88 -4.15 -55.45
CA LEU A 929 -6.24 -3.11 -56.32
C LEU A 929 -6.91 -2.78 -57.68
N SER A 930 -6.85 -1.55 -58.23
CA SER A 930 -6.47 -0.21 -57.70
C SER A 930 -6.82 0.91 -58.72
N LYS A 931 -7.02 2.17 -58.26
CA LYS A 931 -6.30 3.39 -58.76
C LYS A 931 -6.84 4.73 -58.23
N ALA A 932 -5.88 5.57 -57.84
CA ALA A 932 -5.83 7.04 -57.69
C ALA A 932 -6.98 7.97 -58.16
N LYS A 933 -7.13 9.10 -57.43
CA LYS A 933 -6.81 10.46 -57.96
C LYS A 933 -6.65 11.54 -56.86
N LYS A 934 -6.22 12.74 -57.27
CA LYS A 934 -5.86 13.91 -56.43
C LYS A 934 -7.10 14.68 -55.90
N PRO A 935 -6.99 15.43 -54.79
CA PRO A 935 -8.04 16.33 -54.32
C PRO A 935 -8.10 17.66 -55.11
N ILE A 936 -9.27 18.30 -55.10
CA ILE A 936 -9.53 19.69 -55.52
C ILE A 936 -10.38 20.36 -54.43
N ALA A 937 -10.19 21.67 -54.21
CA ALA A 937 -10.83 22.45 -53.13
C ALA A 937 -11.79 23.53 -53.69
N THR A 938 -11.97 24.65 -52.96
CA THR A 938 -12.79 25.85 -53.25
C THR A 938 -14.29 25.72 -52.94
N SER A 939 -15.03 26.75 -52.49
CA SER A 939 -14.68 28.08 -51.90
C SER A 939 -15.89 28.63 -51.11
N SER A 940 -15.78 29.59 -50.17
CA SER A 940 -15.87 31.06 -50.41
C SER A 940 -16.47 31.73 -49.14
N ALA A 941 -16.42 33.05 -48.86
CA ALA A 941 -15.47 34.14 -49.19
C ALA A 941 -15.77 35.45 -48.38
N GLN A 942 -14.81 36.39 -48.33
CA GLN A 942 -14.93 37.83 -47.95
C GLN A 942 -15.16 38.15 -46.43
N LYS A 943 -14.84 39.35 -45.88
CA LYS A 943 -14.52 40.69 -46.46
C LYS A 943 -13.73 41.59 -45.45
N LYS A 944 -12.72 42.35 -45.92
CA LYS A 944 -12.13 43.67 -45.44
C LYS A 944 -11.91 43.95 -43.92
N LYS A 945 -11.04 44.87 -43.45
CA LYS A 945 -9.75 45.54 -43.84
C LYS A 945 -9.43 46.61 -42.75
N VAL A 946 -8.15 46.91 -42.45
CA VAL A 946 -7.49 48.26 -42.35
C VAL A 946 -6.27 48.32 -41.38
N VAL A 947 -5.04 48.48 -41.94
CA VAL A 947 -3.88 49.37 -41.57
C VAL A 947 -3.31 49.35 -40.11
N ALA A 948 -2.00 49.42 -39.79
CA ALA A 948 -0.73 49.74 -40.50
C ALA A 948 0.41 48.74 -40.09
N ALA A 949 1.37 48.33 -40.94
CA ALA A 949 2.69 48.95 -41.26
C ALA A 949 3.58 49.29 -40.02
N LYS A 950 4.89 48.95 -39.95
CA LYS A 950 5.91 48.58 -40.97
C LYS A 950 6.48 47.15 -40.67
N SER A 951 7.72 46.64 -40.86
CA SER A 951 9.07 47.07 -41.29
C SER A 951 9.88 45.84 -41.84
N MET A 952 11.05 46.03 -42.49
CA MET A 952 11.96 44.99 -43.04
C MET A 952 13.34 45.64 -43.45
N PRO A 953 14.41 44.94 -43.90
CA PRO A 953 15.10 43.71 -43.41
C PRO A 953 16.67 43.79 -43.51
N LYS A 954 17.39 42.62 -43.49
CA LYS A 954 18.82 42.34 -43.89
C LYS A 954 19.88 42.47 -42.74
N LYS A 955 21.06 41.81 -42.79
CA LYS A 955 21.86 41.29 -43.94
C LYS A 955 22.95 40.22 -43.56
N LYS A 956 22.96 39.04 -44.24
CA LYS A 956 24.12 38.14 -44.55
C LYS A 956 24.94 37.54 -43.34
N THR A 957 25.90 36.59 -43.44
CA THR A 957 26.72 36.04 -44.57
C THR A 957 27.34 34.64 -44.27
N ILE A 958 27.50 33.75 -45.29
CA ILE A 958 28.63 32.77 -45.57
C ILE A 958 29.13 31.77 -44.47
N SER A 959 29.56 30.51 -44.71
CA SER A 959 29.48 29.53 -45.84
C SER A 959 29.90 28.09 -45.39
N LYS A 960 29.90 27.08 -46.30
CA LYS A 960 30.30 25.66 -46.09
C LYS A 960 31.35 25.16 -47.11
N VAL A 961 32.09 24.10 -46.74
CA VAL A 961 32.86 23.07 -47.52
C VAL A 961 33.19 21.93 -46.51
N SER A 962 33.50 20.65 -46.78
CA SER A 962 33.73 19.76 -47.95
C SER A 962 32.71 18.57 -47.92
N SER A 963 32.74 17.37 -48.56
CA SER A 963 33.60 16.54 -49.46
C SER A 963 34.84 15.83 -48.87
N VAL A 964 35.33 14.65 -49.32
CA VAL A 964 34.92 13.73 -50.43
C VAL A 964 34.55 12.30 -49.89
N ALA A 965 35.04 11.17 -50.44
CA ALA A 965 34.61 9.80 -50.11
C ALA A 965 35.59 8.67 -50.57
N ALA A 966 35.48 7.46 -49.97
CA ALA A 966 35.99 6.13 -50.38
C ALA A 966 35.54 5.04 -49.36
N SER A 967 35.61 3.70 -49.53
CA SER A 967 35.42 2.77 -50.69
C SER A 967 35.39 1.30 -50.19
N SER A 968 34.54 0.42 -50.72
CA SER A 968 34.37 -1.01 -50.27
C SER A 968 35.37 -2.00 -50.94
N PRO A 969 35.55 -3.25 -50.43
CA PRO A 969 34.74 -4.38 -50.95
C PRO A 969 34.54 -5.64 -50.04
N LYS A 970 33.52 -6.46 -50.35
CA LYS A 970 33.34 -7.95 -50.12
C LYS A 970 33.57 -8.53 -48.68
N GLY A 971 32.75 -9.44 -48.13
CA GLY A 971 31.46 -10.02 -48.53
C GLY A 971 31.42 -11.56 -48.39
N ASN A 972 30.49 -12.13 -47.59
CA ASN A 972 30.08 -13.54 -47.70
C ASN A 972 28.71 -13.83 -47.02
N LYS A 973 28.12 -15.02 -47.28
CA LYS A 973 26.80 -15.44 -46.76
C LYS A 973 26.92 -16.62 -45.76
N THR A 974 26.14 -16.61 -44.68
CA THR A 974 25.77 -17.83 -43.92
C THR A 974 24.45 -17.64 -43.13
N ALA A 975 23.87 -18.74 -42.65
CA ALA A 975 22.51 -18.84 -42.10
C ALA A 975 22.37 -18.36 -40.63
N PRO A 976 21.15 -18.02 -40.16
CA PRO A 976 20.94 -17.52 -38.80
C PRO A 976 21.02 -18.62 -37.73
N VAL A 977 21.88 -18.43 -36.73
CA VAL A 977 21.97 -19.31 -35.55
C VAL A 977 21.17 -18.69 -34.39
N LYS A 978 20.27 -19.48 -33.80
CA LYS A 978 19.53 -19.11 -32.59
C LYS A 978 20.51 -18.92 -31.43
N LYS A 979 20.51 -17.74 -30.77
CA LYS A 979 21.03 -17.63 -29.40
C LYS A 979 19.89 -17.87 -28.41
N ALA A 980 20.02 -18.92 -27.61
CA ALA A 980 19.18 -19.10 -26.43
C ALA A 980 19.71 -18.19 -25.31
N VAL A 981 18.80 -17.63 -24.50
CA VAL A 981 19.16 -16.96 -23.24
C VAL A 981 19.26 -18.03 -22.16
N ALA A 982 20.39 -18.07 -21.46
CA ALA A 982 20.69 -19.08 -20.45
C ALA A 982 21.32 -18.44 -19.20
N GLU A 983 20.50 -17.76 -18.40
CA GLU A 983 20.89 -17.22 -17.09
C GLU A 983 20.09 -17.89 -15.98
N LYS A 984 20.64 -18.97 -15.40
CA LYS A 984 20.07 -19.59 -14.18
C LYS A 984 21.00 -20.57 -13.44
N SER A 985 22.13 -20.09 -12.88
CA SER A 985 22.79 -20.76 -11.73
C SER A 985 24.03 -20.02 -11.20
N LEU A 986 23.91 -19.31 -10.06
CA LEU A 986 25.07 -19.00 -9.19
C LEU A 986 24.66 -18.50 -7.78
N LEU A 987 23.83 -19.26 -7.06
CA LEU A 987 23.47 -18.97 -5.65
C LEU A 987 23.22 -20.27 -4.87
N LYS A 988 24.30 -20.99 -4.52
CA LYS A 988 24.22 -22.20 -3.68
C LYS A 988 25.56 -22.57 -3.01
N ALA A 989 25.98 -21.77 -2.03
CA ALA A 989 27.08 -22.07 -1.10
C ALA A 989 26.76 -21.52 0.30
N ILE A 990 27.56 -21.91 1.30
CA ILE A 990 27.52 -21.39 2.69
C ILE A 990 26.18 -21.64 3.45
N LYS A 991 25.86 -22.91 3.68
CA LYS A 991 25.25 -23.36 4.96
C LYS A 991 25.86 -24.69 5.40
N LYS A 992 26.72 -24.65 6.42
CA LYS A 992 27.11 -25.80 7.26
C LYS A 992 27.21 -25.32 8.72
N PRO A 993 26.54 -25.95 9.69
CA PRO A 993 26.70 -25.61 11.10
C PRO A 993 28.00 -26.17 11.67
N VAL A 994 28.60 -25.46 12.62
CA VAL A 994 29.69 -25.99 13.45
C VAL A 994 29.08 -26.89 14.52
N ALA A 995 29.48 -28.16 14.55
CA ALA A 995 29.07 -29.09 15.60
C ALA A 995 29.97 -28.93 16.84
N ILE A 996 29.36 -28.63 17.99
CA ILE A 996 30.06 -28.68 19.29
C ILE A 996 29.90 -30.09 19.85
N SER A 997 31.01 -30.67 20.32
CA SER A 997 31.09 -32.08 20.70
C SER A 997 30.60 -32.37 22.12
N SER A 998 29.98 -33.54 22.29
CA SER A 998 29.54 -34.05 23.59
C SER A 998 30.66 -34.76 24.35
N VAL A 999 30.87 -34.44 25.62
CA VAL A 999 31.75 -35.19 26.55
C VAL A 999 30.93 -35.82 27.68
N GLN A 1000 31.27 -37.05 28.08
CA GLN A 1000 30.44 -37.87 28.98
C GLN A 1000 30.82 -37.80 30.47
N ARG A 1001 29.78 -37.73 31.32
CA ARG A 1001 29.60 -38.41 32.64
C ARG A 1001 30.82 -38.69 33.53
N LYS A 1002 30.76 -38.24 34.80
CA LYS A 1002 31.14 -39.09 35.97
C LYS A 1002 30.49 -38.70 37.32
N LYS A 1003 29.87 -39.71 37.94
CA LYS A 1003 29.47 -39.99 39.34
C LYS A 1003 29.51 -38.89 40.43
N VAL A 1004 28.31 -38.58 40.96
CA VAL A 1004 27.83 -38.87 42.33
C VAL A 1004 28.85 -39.12 43.47
N VAL A 1005 28.76 -38.33 44.54
CA VAL A 1005 28.75 -38.74 45.97
C VAL A 1005 27.71 -37.86 46.72
N ASN A 1006 27.16 -38.31 47.85
CA ASN A 1006 26.03 -37.69 48.57
C ASN A 1006 26.18 -37.79 50.09
N THR A 1007 26.19 -36.67 50.82
CA THR A 1007 26.14 -36.65 52.30
C THR A 1007 25.26 -35.52 52.87
N LYS A 1008 24.39 -35.90 53.80
CA LYS A 1008 23.58 -35.09 54.73
C LYS A 1008 24.23 -35.24 56.14
N PRO A 1009 24.03 -34.34 57.16
CA PRO A 1009 22.70 -34.20 57.79
C PRO A 1009 22.33 -32.94 58.64
N LYS A 1010 21.00 -32.73 58.77
CA LYS A 1010 20.21 -32.41 59.98
C LYS A 1010 20.42 -31.14 60.87
N THR A 1011 19.40 -30.26 60.81
CA THR A 1011 18.48 -29.82 61.91
C THR A 1011 18.74 -28.66 62.91
N ARG A 1012 17.79 -27.70 62.85
CA ARG A 1012 16.88 -27.18 63.93
C ARG A 1012 17.26 -25.98 64.85
N LYS A 1013 16.17 -25.23 65.17
CA LYS A 1013 15.98 -24.16 66.20
C LYS A 1013 16.70 -22.83 65.89
N LYS A 1014 16.29 -21.63 66.32
CA LYS A 1014 15.02 -20.95 66.74
C LYS A 1014 15.50 -19.73 67.57
N ALA A 1015 15.07 -18.49 67.26
CA ALA A 1015 14.56 -17.46 68.22
C ALA A 1015 14.89 -15.96 67.93
N VAL A 1016 13.84 -15.18 67.67
CA VAL A 1016 13.38 -13.99 68.45
C VAL A 1016 14.23 -12.67 68.53
N SER A 1017 13.57 -11.59 68.08
CA SER A 1017 13.53 -10.18 68.62
C SER A 1017 14.42 -9.03 68.11
N LYS A 1018 13.73 -7.87 67.93
CA LYS A 1018 14.09 -6.46 68.31
C LYS A 1018 15.33 -5.77 67.65
N ALA A 1019 15.37 -4.45 67.41
CA ALA A 1019 14.36 -3.36 67.47
C ALA A 1019 14.83 -2.10 66.67
N ARG A 1020 13.96 -1.07 66.55
CA ARG A 1020 14.27 0.33 66.14
C ARG A 1020 14.56 1.21 67.37
N PRO A 1021 15.35 2.30 67.25
CA PRO A 1021 14.80 3.66 67.07
C PRO A 1021 15.55 4.48 65.98
N VAL A 1022 15.08 5.60 65.38
CA VAL A 1022 13.98 6.58 65.59
C VAL A 1022 14.37 7.85 66.40
N LEU A 1023 13.63 8.95 66.14
CA LEU A 1023 13.82 10.36 66.58
C LEU A 1023 14.88 11.10 65.75
N LYS A 1024 14.80 12.41 65.45
CA LYS A 1024 13.77 13.50 65.56
C LYS A 1024 14.11 14.50 64.42
N LYS A 1025 13.37 15.54 64.01
CA LYS A 1025 12.22 16.38 64.50
C LYS A 1025 11.47 16.86 63.20
N ALA A 1026 10.40 17.67 63.13
CA ALA A 1026 9.63 18.41 64.13
C ALA A 1026 8.12 18.62 63.81
N ALA A 1027 7.79 19.37 62.75
CA ALA A 1027 6.52 20.12 62.58
C ALA A 1027 6.42 20.64 61.11
N LYS A 1028 5.38 21.33 60.58
CA LYS A 1028 4.07 21.88 61.03
C LYS A 1028 3.24 22.13 59.72
N THR A 1029 1.92 22.37 59.62
CA THR A 1029 0.81 22.53 60.60
C THR A 1029 -0.42 21.70 60.13
N LEU A 1030 -1.63 22.28 60.06
CA LEU A 1030 -3.00 21.77 59.79
C LEU A 1030 -3.97 23.01 59.90
N PRO A 1031 -5.34 22.99 59.80
CA PRO A 1031 -6.32 21.88 59.88
C PRO A 1031 -7.44 21.84 58.77
N LYS A 1032 -7.91 20.65 58.34
CA LYS A 1032 -9.13 19.85 58.70
C LYS A 1032 -10.54 20.39 58.35
N ILE A 1033 -11.36 19.50 57.75
CA ILE A 1033 -12.73 19.00 58.15
C ILE A 1033 -13.13 17.90 57.11
N VAL A 1034 -13.36 16.60 57.39
CA VAL A 1034 -14.38 15.89 58.23
C VAL A 1034 -15.74 15.77 57.50
N THR A 1035 -16.34 14.61 57.14
CA THR A 1035 -16.11 13.18 57.52
C THR A 1035 -16.13 12.22 56.28
N LYS A 1036 -16.77 11.02 56.09
CA LYS A 1036 -17.71 10.13 56.85
C LYS A 1036 -17.46 8.59 56.61
N LYS A 1037 -18.41 7.75 56.15
CA LYS A 1037 -18.34 6.25 56.12
C LYS A 1037 -19.32 5.55 55.15
N SER A 1038 -18.92 4.37 54.61
CA SER A 1038 -19.66 3.06 54.46
C SER A 1038 -19.36 2.37 53.10
N HIS A 1039 -18.69 1.21 52.92
CA HIS A 1039 -18.67 -0.12 53.56
C HIS A 1039 -19.89 -1.03 53.30
N MET A 1040 -19.78 -1.98 52.34
CA MET A 1040 -20.30 -3.36 52.48
C MET A 1040 -19.64 -4.36 51.50
N LYS A 1041 -19.77 -5.67 51.79
CA LYS A 1041 -19.25 -6.81 50.98
C LYS A 1041 -20.34 -7.86 50.73
N LYS A 1042 -20.34 -8.47 49.54
CA LYS A 1042 -20.75 -9.85 49.13
C LYS A 1042 -20.52 -9.91 47.60
N LYS A 1043 -19.83 -10.85 46.96
CA LYS A 1043 -19.48 -12.28 47.16
C LYS A 1043 -20.60 -13.26 46.75
N LEU A 1044 -20.17 -14.29 46.01
CA LEU A 1044 -20.93 -15.31 45.26
C LEU A 1044 -21.36 -14.84 43.86
N LYS A 1045 -21.27 -15.68 42.81
CA LYS A 1045 -20.87 -17.10 42.78
C LYS A 1045 -19.86 -17.38 41.67
#